data_AF-A0A6A4V8N0-F1
#
_entry.id   AF-A0A6A4V8N0-F1
#
_cell.length_a   1.000
_cell.length_b   1.000
_cell.length_c   1.000
_cell.angle_alpha   90.00
_cell.angle_beta   90.00
_cell.angle_gamma   90.00
#
_symmetry.space_group_name_H-M   'P 1'
#
loop_
_entity.id
_entity.type
_entity.pdbx_description
1 polymer ?
#
loop_
_entity_poly.entity_id
_entity_poly.type
_entity_poly.pdbx_seq_one_letter_code
_entity_poly.pdbx_strand_id
1 'polypeptide(L)'
;MGHSLLRLAVLLALASAALGCTCREPTACPEAVVSESPELCKLDGGRQGVCCPTEAVTAARAATAQGSRRAPSRTASQTFLSQAPRTVSTSGGDLGSLPTGARRLLTKFPLDSADQRVPQQTARSRRPGQFSAAVPDQTALFSVRARQSPREPSGTTRLNALNARTSPEAQRSAARSLRTLQRVQARAASAAPRTTRPPRVTRPPRLLTSSLRRIGIPTLPSFSPTNFRNVRAPRAGLSIQGPVGVCVPEKPLNCNSGTPHRTYDGSCNNLYQTHWGRRLRGLRRLFDSTYWDSVYSPRIHSAAGGLLPSARLVSAQVMSSSSVQHQLFTTAVTVFGQFADHDLSISPIFHRSGGYGSTSPIECCEPNHQFPAQPLHPQCFPIPVAANDPFYQTWNVRCHNFVRSIPAPDPQCLPRPATQLNDITTWLDLSQVYGSEGQQARGLRTSTGGRLKTSTGNLLPRQPPPSGECVSGICFLAGDTRANENTLLTLLHTVLVREHNRVAAALAARHTSWSDERLYQQARRINIAQWQHIVYREWLPTIVGFQYANSVGLRGFGRYTYTPALRPDISTEFSTAAFRLHSLVQGVISLVTQHGTLQRQLKLTENYFRPDSLVITSLFTNMARGMTQQRPQSFDRRFVQAVRGDLFKFGAFGLDLVAANIQRGRDHALPTYATVAAACGSRSITGWFSFLSFMDWADVLRLKKVYAHWRDVDLFAGINLEKRAPGAMVGPTARCVIADQFLRLRYGDRFFYDQAGQAGSFSWQQLQQLRRSSMARLLCDNVGAGFDSVQPLAFIRPIPLLNPVVDCQSYRIPKVDLSIF
;
A
#
# COMPACT_ATOMS: atom_id res chain seq x y z
N MET A 1 -0.68 -57.63 17.55
CA MET A 1 -0.90 -59.06 17.27
C MET A 1 -0.66 -59.20 15.78
N GLY A 2 0.45 -59.75 15.26
CA GLY A 2 1.09 -61.04 15.58
C GLY A 2 0.57 -62.06 14.54
N HIS A 3 1.36 -62.84 13.79
CA HIS A 3 2.80 -63.20 13.80
C HIS A 3 3.34 -63.10 12.34
N SER A 4 4.61 -62.86 11.98
CA SER A 4 5.91 -63.47 12.33
C SER A 4 6.18 -64.84 11.66
N LEU A 5 7.39 -64.99 11.06
CA LEU A 5 8.10 -66.25 10.69
C LEU A 5 7.60 -67.02 9.42
N LEU A 6 8.40 -67.79 8.66
CA LEU A 6 9.87 -67.93 8.44
C LEU A 6 10.16 -68.92 7.27
N ARG A 7 11.40 -68.93 6.72
CA ARG A 7 12.16 -70.03 6.03
C ARG A 7 12.22 -70.04 4.49
N LEU A 8 13.21 -70.68 3.82
CA LEU A 8 14.69 -70.77 4.00
C LEU A 8 15.38 -71.53 2.82
N ALA A 9 16.50 -71.02 2.27
CA ALA A 9 17.51 -71.72 1.42
C ALA A 9 17.01 -72.40 0.10
N VAL A 10 17.80 -72.90 -0.88
CA VAL A 10 19.22 -73.33 -1.07
C VAL A 10 19.63 -72.91 -2.53
N LEU A 11 20.72 -72.15 -2.81
CA LEU A 11 22.11 -72.54 -3.25
C LEU A 11 22.18 -73.53 -4.45
N LEU A 12 23.14 -73.52 -5.42
CA LEU A 12 24.31 -72.67 -5.76
C LEU A 12 24.81 -72.98 -7.22
N ALA A 13 25.96 -72.40 -7.63
CA ALA A 13 26.88 -72.77 -8.74
C ALA A 13 26.56 -72.32 -10.20
N LEU A 14 27.52 -72.10 -11.12
CA LEU A 14 28.88 -71.47 -11.09
C LEU A 14 29.45 -71.27 -12.53
N ALA A 15 30.63 -70.64 -12.67
CA ALA A 15 31.38 -70.24 -13.89
C ALA A 15 30.87 -68.97 -14.63
N SER A 16 31.67 -67.97 -15.06
CA SER A 16 33.07 -67.84 -15.56
C SER A 16 33.22 -68.19 -17.06
N ALA A 17 33.78 -67.35 -17.94
CA ALA A 17 34.32 -65.97 -17.88
C ALA A 17 34.24 -65.34 -19.32
N ALA A 18 34.80 -64.19 -19.73
CA ALA A 18 35.77 -63.22 -19.18
C ALA A 18 35.61 -61.83 -19.88
N LEU A 19 36.59 -60.91 -19.68
CA LEU A 19 36.73 -59.55 -20.28
C LEU A 19 35.69 -58.51 -19.80
N GLY A 20 36.02 -57.26 -19.42
CA GLY A 20 37.25 -56.46 -19.56
C GLY A 20 37.09 -55.41 -20.69
N CYS A 21 37.23 -54.09 -20.50
CA CYS A 21 37.69 -53.27 -19.37
C CYS A 21 36.87 -51.96 -19.22
N THR A 22 37.28 -51.03 -18.33
CA THR A 22 36.54 -49.82 -17.95
C THR A 22 37.25 -48.49 -18.32
N CYS A 23 36.50 -47.38 -18.24
CA CYS A 23 36.93 -45.97 -18.12
C CYS A 23 37.63 -45.28 -19.30
N ARG A 24 37.08 -44.13 -19.74
CA ARG A 24 37.68 -42.78 -19.54
C ARG A 24 36.77 -41.61 -19.96
N GLU A 25 37.20 -40.41 -19.57
CA GLU A 25 36.54 -39.10 -19.73
C GLU A 25 37.32 -38.22 -20.79
N PRO A 26 37.15 -36.88 -20.99
CA PRO A 26 36.83 -36.37 -22.34
C PRO A 26 37.81 -35.34 -22.97
N THR A 27 37.96 -35.38 -24.30
CA THR A 27 38.59 -34.36 -25.17
C THR A 27 38.20 -34.57 -26.65
N ALA A 28 38.19 -33.61 -27.59
CA ALA A 28 38.07 -32.13 -27.57
C ALA A 28 38.01 -31.57 -29.02
N CYS A 29 37.31 -30.44 -29.25
CA CYS A 29 37.39 -29.54 -30.43
C CYS A 29 36.98 -30.10 -31.83
N PRO A 30 36.82 -29.26 -32.90
CA PRO A 30 36.83 -27.80 -32.98
C PRO A 30 35.51 -27.17 -33.52
N GLU A 31 35.55 -25.88 -33.88
CA GLU A 31 34.40 -25.00 -34.17
C GLU A 31 33.93 -25.01 -35.65
N ALA A 32 32.67 -24.62 -35.89
CA ALA A 32 32.20 -24.12 -37.18
C ALA A 32 31.12 -23.03 -37.00
N VAL A 33 31.30 -21.91 -37.71
CA VAL A 33 30.53 -20.65 -37.65
C VAL A 33 29.02 -20.82 -37.86
N VAL A 34 28.21 -20.07 -37.11
CA VAL A 34 26.82 -19.72 -37.48
C VAL A 34 26.64 -18.20 -37.39
N SER A 35 26.16 -17.60 -38.48
CA SER A 35 25.97 -16.15 -38.63
C SER A 35 24.59 -15.66 -38.16
N GLU A 36 24.45 -14.35 -37.99
CA GLU A 36 23.20 -13.70 -37.62
C GLU A 36 22.19 -13.60 -38.78
N SER A 37 20.91 -13.45 -38.42
CA SER A 37 19.73 -13.17 -39.29
C SER A 37 19.04 -14.38 -39.96
N PRO A 38 17.69 -14.39 -40.03
CA PRO A 38 16.93 -15.47 -40.66
C PRO A 38 16.56 -15.16 -42.12
N GLU A 39 17.09 -15.93 -43.07
CA GLU A 39 16.64 -15.93 -44.47
C GLU A 39 16.06 -17.29 -44.89
N LEU A 40 15.26 -17.29 -45.96
CA LEU A 40 14.46 -18.44 -46.37
C LEU A 40 15.26 -19.45 -47.21
N CYS A 41 15.31 -20.71 -46.77
CA CYS A 41 15.68 -21.80 -47.65
C CYS A 41 14.59 -22.02 -48.72
N LYS A 42 14.89 -21.67 -49.97
CA LYS A 42 14.14 -22.19 -51.12
C LYS A 42 14.57 -23.63 -51.40
N LEU A 43 13.62 -24.46 -51.80
CA LEU A 43 13.84 -25.72 -52.50
C LEU A 43 12.91 -25.75 -53.72
N ASP A 44 13.33 -26.44 -54.78
CA ASP A 44 12.63 -26.42 -56.07
C ASP A 44 11.28 -27.16 -56.06
N GLY A 45 10.39 -26.78 -57.00
CA GLY A 45 9.04 -27.31 -57.10
C GLY A 45 8.03 -26.58 -56.20
N GLY A 46 7.74 -25.32 -56.53
CA GLY A 46 7.01 -24.39 -55.66
C GLY A 46 5.65 -24.86 -55.14
N ARG A 47 5.63 -25.37 -53.90
CA ARG A 47 4.47 -25.44 -53.00
C ARG A 47 4.91 -25.09 -51.57
N GLN A 48 4.09 -24.34 -50.84
CA GLN A 48 4.37 -23.99 -49.44
C GLN A 48 3.83 -25.06 -48.49
N GLY A 49 4.58 -25.36 -47.44
CA GLY A 49 4.18 -26.31 -46.39
C GLY A 49 4.96 -26.06 -45.09
N VAL A 50 4.37 -26.42 -43.95
CA VAL A 50 4.95 -26.24 -42.61
C VAL A 50 5.19 -27.61 -41.98
N CYS A 51 6.41 -27.85 -41.49
CA CYS A 51 6.77 -29.09 -40.83
C CYS A 51 6.48 -29.04 -39.33
N CYS A 52 5.70 -29.98 -38.82
CA CYS A 52 5.60 -30.31 -37.39
C CYS A 52 6.16 -31.72 -37.17
N PRO A 53 7.08 -31.95 -36.22
CA PRO A 53 7.47 -33.30 -35.83
C PRO A 53 6.42 -33.91 -34.89
N THR A 54 6.02 -35.15 -35.19
CA THR A 54 5.16 -35.97 -34.32
C THR A 54 5.75 -37.36 -34.18
N GLU A 55 5.80 -37.88 -32.96
CA GLU A 55 5.78 -39.34 -32.73
C GLU A 55 4.81 -39.68 -31.60
N ALA A 56 3.93 -40.64 -31.85
CA ALA A 56 3.03 -41.25 -30.88
C ALA A 56 2.58 -42.63 -31.39
N VAL A 57 2.90 -43.68 -30.65
CA VAL A 57 2.62 -45.10 -30.94
C VAL A 57 2.40 -45.77 -29.56
N THR A 58 1.40 -46.63 -29.29
CA THR A 58 0.57 -47.49 -30.16
C THR A 58 -0.90 -47.59 -29.68
N ALA A 59 -1.83 -47.74 -30.64
CA ALA A 59 -2.96 -48.71 -30.72
C ALA A 59 -3.92 -49.04 -29.54
N ALA A 60 -5.17 -49.51 -29.76
CA ALA A 60 -6.11 -49.46 -30.91
C ALA A 60 -7.44 -50.17 -30.56
N ARG A 61 -8.57 -49.80 -31.22
CA ARG A 61 -9.54 -50.72 -31.88
C ARG A 61 -10.72 -49.99 -32.57
N ALA A 62 -11.34 -50.69 -33.53
CA ALA A 62 -12.59 -50.46 -34.29
C ALA A 62 -13.49 -49.25 -33.91
N ALA A 63 -13.97 -48.42 -34.84
CA ALA A 63 -14.95 -48.69 -35.93
C ALA A 63 -16.36 -49.08 -35.39
N THR A 64 -17.49 -48.62 -35.96
CA THR A 64 -17.75 -48.33 -37.40
C THR A 64 -18.88 -47.30 -37.62
N ALA A 65 -18.89 -46.64 -38.79
CA ALA A 65 -20.03 -46.10 -39.56
C ALA A 65 -21.05 -45.06 -38.98
N GLN A 66 -21.18 -43.95 -39.73
CA GLN A 66 -22.42 -43.34 -40.29
C GLN A 66 -23.73 -43.28 -39.44
N GLY A 67 -24.46 -42.15 -39.33
CA GLY A 67 -24.21 -40.77 -39.81
C GLY A 67 -25.50 -40.04 -40.25
N SER A 68 -25.54 -38.71 -40.14
CA SER A 68 -26.64 -37.80 -40.60
C SER A 68 -27.98 -37.96 -39.84
N ARG A 69 -28.71 -36.94 -39.38
CA ARG A 69 -29.03 -35.62 -39.98
C ARG A 69 -29.45 -34.58 -38.92
N ARG A 70 -29.38 -33.29 -39.33
CA ARG A 70 -30.25 -32.13 -39.01
C ARG A 70 -30.88 -31.97 -37.59
N ALA A 71 -30.72 -30.76 -37.04
CA ALA A 71 -31.63 -30.19 -36.03
C ALA A 71 -33.05 -29.96 -36.60
N PRO A 72 -34.03 -29.66 -35.72
CA PRO A 72 -34.60 -28.32 -35.80
C PRO A 72 -34.74 -27.61 -34.44
N SER A 73 -34.91 -26.28 -34.51
CA SER A 73 -35.28 -25.41 -33.40
C SER A 73 -36.80 -25.26 -33.27
N ARG A 74 -37.33 -25.00 -32.04
CA ARG A 74 -38.12 -23.79 -31.71
C ARG A 74 -38.70 -23.79 -30.27
N THR A 75 -38.89 -22.56 -29.75
CA THR A 75 -39.92 -22.00 -28.83
C THR A 75 -40.77 -22.94 -27.93
N ALA A 76 -41.25 -22.54 -26.74
CA ALA A 76 -41.62 -21.17 -26.32
C ALA A 76 -41.50 -20.93 -24.79
N SER A 77 -41.85 -19.71 -24.36
CA SER A 77 -41.95 -19.31 -22.95
C SER A 77 -43.31 -19.68 -22.34
N GLN A 78 -43.38 -19.92 -21.02
CA GLN A 78 -44.22 -19.12 -20.11
C GLN A 78 -43.98 -19.45 -18.62
N THR A 79 -44.36 -18.52 -17.75
CA THR A 79 -44.34 -18.59 -16.27
C THR A 79 -45.62 -19.23 -15.72
N PHE A 80 -45.60 -19.80 -14.49
CA PHE A 80 -46.41 -19.29 -13.35
C PHE A 80 -46.08 -19.94 -11.98
N LEU A 81 -46.79 -19.47 -10.95
CA LEU A 81 -46.65 -19.53 -9.48
C LEU A 81 -46.42 -20.87 -8.72
N SER A 82 -45.65 -20.73 -7.64
CA SER A 82 -45.80 -21.22 -6.23
C SER A 82 -46.44 -22.58 -5.87
N GLN A 83 -45.89 -23.21 -4.80
CA GLN A 83 -46.59 -23.38 -3.51
C GLN A 83 -45.63 -23.82 -2.36
N ALA A 84 -46.12 -23.73 -1.11
CA ALA A 84 -45.54 -24.32 0.12
C ALA A 84 -46.33 -25.63 0.46
N PRO A 85 -46.42 -26.23 1.67
CA PRO A 85 -45.90 -25.85 3.01
C PRO A 85 -45.38 -27.04 3.90
N ARG A 86 -45.06 -26.74 5.18
CA ARG A 86 -45.52 -27.41 6.43
C ARG A 86 -44.47 -27.51 7.56
N THR A 87 -44.99 -27.70 8.77
CA THR A 87 -44.33 -27.63 10.10
C THR A 87 -44.77 -28.81 10.98
N VAL A 88 -43.88 -29.34 11.84
CA VAL A 88 -44.22 -30.22 12.99
C VAL A 88 -43.24 -29.93 14.15
N SER A 89 -43.66 -30.18 15.39
CA SER A 89 -42.88 -30.00 16.64
C SER A 89 -43.08 -31.16 17.62
N THR A 90 -42.04 -31.57 18.35
CA THR A 90 -42.09 -32.50 19.50
C THR A 90 -41.05 -32.09 20.57
N SER A 91 -41.14 -32.61 21.80
CA SER A 91 -40.43 -32.05 22.97
C SER A 91 -40.34 -32.98 24.19
N GLY A 92 -39.23 -32.90 24.95
CA GLY A 92 -39.15 -33.34 26.36
C GLY A 92 -37.98 -34.29 26.70
N GLY A 93 -37.54 -34.23 27.97
CA GLY A 93 -36.64 -35.19 28.64
C GLY A 93 -35.11 -35.05 28.37
N ASP A 94 -34.20 -35.41 29.29
CA ASP A 94 -34.36 -35.62 30.75
C ASP A 94 -33.00 -35.53 31.51
N LEU A 95 -32.99 -35.86 32.81
CA LEU A 95 -31.98 -35.59 33.85
C LEU A 95 -30.71 -36.49 33.89
N GLY A 96 -29.65 -35.97 34.54
CA GLY A 96 -28.55 -36.72 35.18
C GLY A 96 -27.14 -36.50 34.58
N SER A 97 -26.04 -36.58 35.34
CA SER A 97 -25.84 -36.61 36.80
C SER A 97 -24.40 -36.20 37.17
N LEU A 98 -24.14 -35.85 38.44
CA LEU A 98 -22.79 -35.58 39.01
C LEU A 98 -22.26 -36.80 39.78
N PRO A 99 -20.93 -36.89 39.95
CA PRO A 99 -20.35 -37.31 41.23
C PRO A 99 -19.45 -36.23 41.86
N THR A 100 -19.22 -36.30 43.18
CA THR A 100 -18.56 -35.26 43.98
C THR A 100 -17.52 -35.80 44.97
N GLY A 101 -16.54 -34.97 45.32
CA GLY A 101 -15.64 -35.10 46.48
C GLY A 101 -14.79 -33.81 46.59
N ALA A 102 -14.82 -32.98 47.64
CA ALA A 102 -14.66 -33.19 49.09
C ALA A 102 -13.20 -33.54 49.46
N ARG A 103 -12.52 -32.87 50.43
CA ARG A 103 -13.00 -31.95 51.50
C ARG A 103 -11.89 -30.99 52.03
N ARG A 104 -12.28 -29.71 52.27
CA ARG A 104 -11.94 -28.76 53.38
C ARG A 104 -10.52 -28.61 53.98
N LEU A 105 -10.12 -27.33 54.19
CA LEU A 105 -9.84 -26.61 55.47
C LEU A 105 -9.49 -25.13 55.12
N LEU A 106 -10.26 -24.09 55.51
CA LEU A 106 -10.27 -23.30 56.78
C LEU A 106 -8.93 -22.57 57.08
N THR A 107 -8.82 -21.26 57.39
CA THR A 107 -9.74 -20.10 57.62
C THR A 107 -9.12 -18.80 57.00
N LYS A 108 -9.54 -17.51 57.12
CA LYS A 108 -10.38 -16.69 58.05
C LYS A 108 -11.18 -15.57 57.30
N PHE A 109 -11.78 -14.65 58.07
CA PHE A 109 -12.58 -13.44 57.74
C PHE A 109 -12.02 -12.23 58.54
N PRO A 110 -12.59 -10.98 58.54
CA PRO A 110 -13.81 -10.44 57.89
C PRO A 110 -13.53 -9.28 56.88
N LEU A 111 -14.44 -8.72 56.07
CA LEU A 111 -15.89 -8.39 56.08
C LEU A 111 -16.31 -7.15 56.91
N ASP A 112 -17.01 -6.20 56.26
CA ASP A 112 -18.10 -5.40 56.85
C ASP A 112 -19.01 -4.75 55.77
N SER A 113 -20.26 -4.36 56.09
CA SER A 113 -21.27 -3.95 55.08
C SER A 113 -22.57 -3.28 55.58
N ALA A 114 -23.06 -2.24 54.90
CA ALA A 114 -24.46 -1.72 54.84
C ALA A 114 -24.60 -0.82 53.58
N ASP A 115 -25.67 -0.70 52.78
CA ASP A 115 -27.13 -0.96 52.80
C ASP A 115 -28.03 0.14 53.43
N GLN A 116 -28.87 0.77 52.58
CA GLN A 116 -30.26 1.19 52.84
C GLN A 116 -30.97 1.72 51.56
N ARG A 117 -32.29 2.00 51.61
CA ARG A 117 -33.20 2.01 50.44
C ARG A 117 -34.17 3.21 50.34
N VAL A 118 -34.54 3.58 49.09
CA VAL A 118 -35.92 3.80 48.54
C VAL A 118 -36.89 4.74 49.30
N PRO A 119 -37.50 5.78 48.64
CA PRO A 119 -38.80 5.58 47.96
C PRO A 119 -39.10 6.40 46.68
N GLN A 120 -40.23 6.04 46.02
CA GLN A 120 -40.86 6.73 44.88
C GLN A 120 -42.24 7.30 45.24
N GLN A 121 -42.62 8.43 44.63
CA GLN A 121 -44.01 8.92 44.39
C GLN A 121 -43.94 9.83 43.14
N THR A 122 -44.77 9.90 42.08
CA THR A 122 -46.18 9.58 41.70
C THR A 122 -47.03 10.83 41.35
N ALA A 123 -46.95 11.24 40.08
CA ALA A 123 -48.08 11.57 39.18
C ALA A 123 -48.88 12.92 39.23
N ARG A 124 -49.36 13.28 38.01
CA ARG A 124 -50.53 14.11 37.62
C ARG A 124 -50.52 15.67 37.66
N SER A 125 -50.43 16.22 36.44
CA SER A 125 -51.44 17.08 35.78
C SER A 125 -51.98 18.38 36.43
N ARG A 126 -51.72 19.53 35.77
CA ARG A 126 -52.74 20.54 35.40
C ARG A 126 -52.23 21.61 34.40
N ARG A 127 -53.15 22.10 33.55
CA ARG A 127 -53.20 23.40 32.83
C ARG A 127 -54.53 24.07 33.27
N PRO A 128 -54.87 25.35 32.96
CA PRO A 128 -54.21 26.35 32.10
C PRO A 128 -53.96 27.72 32.79
N GLY A 129 -53.54 28.75 32.04
CA GLY A 129 -53.53 30.16 32.48
C GLY A 129 -52.55 31.05 31.70
N GLN A 130 -52.99 32.22 31.20
CA GLN A 130 -52.18 33.26 30.55
C GLN A 130 -51.40 34.07 31.62
N PHE A 131 -50.28 34.78 31.36
CA PHE A 131 -50.20 35.97 30.51
C PHE A 131 -48.76 36.46 30.18
N SER A 132 -48.62 37.10 29.01
CA SER A 132 -47.70 38.22 28.68
C SER A 132 -46.17 38.00 28.51
N ALA A 133 -45.55 39.08 28.00
CA ALA A 133 -44.11 39.43 27.92
C ALA A 133 -43.17 38.67 26.95
N ALA A 134 -43.05 39.24 25.75
CA ALA A 134 -41.89 39.38 24.85
C ALA A 134 -40.56 38.60 25.07
N VAL A 135 -40.04 38.07 23.96
CA VAL A 135 -38.68 37.52 23.79
C VAL A 135 -37.61 38.62 23.85
N PRO A 136 -36.45 38.33 24.47
CA PRO A 136 -35.18 38.63 23.80
C PRO A 136 -34.22 37.42 23.78
N ASP A 137 -33.74 37.07 22.59
CA ASP A 137 -32.52 36.28 22.40
C ASP A 137 -31.32 37.24 22.29
N GLN A 138 -30.29 37.06 23.13
CA GLN A 138 -28.93 37.25 22.64
C GLN A 138 -27.84 36.60 23.50
N THR A 139 -26.79 36.14 22.81
CA THR A 139 -25.50 35.80 23.38
C THR A 139 -24.56 37.01 23.41
N ALA A 140 -23.79 37.15 24.49
CA ALA A 140 -22.84 38.23 24.78
C ALA A 140 -21.83 37.71 25.84
N LEU A 141 -20.56 38.10 25.94
CA LEU A 141 -19.60 38.92 25.17
C LEU A 141 -18.19 38.28 25.45
N PHE A 142 -17.01 38.69 24.98
CA PHE A 142 -16.40 39.97 24.55
C PHE A 142 -15.44 39.69 23.36
N SER A 143 -15.18 40.56 22.36
CA SER A 143 -15.09 42.04 22.22
C SER A 143 -13.67 42.63 22.30
N VAL A 144 -13.18 43.13 21.17
CA VAL A 144 -12.33 44.33 21.06
C VAL A 144 -12.91 45.21 19.93
N ARG A 145 -12.87 46.54 20.07
CA ARG A 145 -13.59 47.51 19.21
C ARG A 145 -12.76 48.07 18.04
N ALA A 146 -13.47 48.64 17.07
CA ALA A 146 -12.97 49.56 16.04
C ALA A 146 -13.96 50.75 15.84
N ARG A 147 -13.48 51.85 15.24
CA ARG A 147 -14.20 53.00 14.61
C ARG A 147 -13.11 54.00 14.12
N GLN A 148 -13.31 54.92 13.15
CA GLN A 148 -14.50 55.35 12.42
C GLN A 148 -14.13 55.84 10.98
N SER A 149 -15.11 56.29 10.20
CA SER A 149 -15.04 56.86 8.82
C SER A 149 -16.18 57.93 8.69
N PRO A 150 -16.51 58.64 7.57
CA PRO A 150 -15.98 58.59 6.19
C PRO A 150 -15.86 59.96 5.44
N ARG A 151 -15.40 59.93 4.16
CA ARG A 151 -16.08 60.54 2.97
C ARG A 151 -15.31 60.34 1.65
N GLU A 152 -16.05 60.41 0.54
CA GLU A 152 -15.61 60.47 -0.88
C GLU A 152 -15.81 61.93 -1.42
N PRO A 153 -15.39 62.37 -2.65
CA PRO A 153 -15.49 61.63 -3.93
C PRO A 153 -14.37 61.85 -5.01
N SER A 154 -14.50 61.10 -6.11
CA SER A 154 -14.20 61.43 -7.53
C SER A 154 -12.86 62.07 -7.97
N GLY A 155 -12.22 61.49 -9.01
CA GLY A 155 -11.23 62.20 -9.85
C GLY A 155 -10.45 61.29 -10.81
N THR A 156 -10.35 61.66 -12.09
CA THR A 156 -9.57 60.95 -13.13
C THR A 156 -8.26 61.68 -13.48
N THR A 157 -7.39 61.01 -14.26
CA THR A 157 -6.41 61.54 -15.27
C THR A 157 -4.97 61.02 -15.08
N ARG A 158 -4.13 61.22 -16.11
CA ARG A 158 -2.86 60.53 -16.39
C ARG A 158 -1.59 61.37 -16.09
N LEU A 159 -0.44 60.66 -16.13
CA LEU A 159 0.89 61.08 -16.61
C LEU A 159 1.84 61.95 -15.74
N ASN A 160 3.07 61.44 -15.66
CA ASN A 160 4.38 62.11 -15.74
C ASN A 160 5.06 62.83 -14.55
N ALA A 161 6.35 62.45 -14.40
CA ALA A 161 7.55 63.28 -14.18
C ALA A 161 7.86 63.90 -12.79
N LEU A 162 8.93 63.37 -12.18
CA LEU A 162 10.13 64.10 -11.72
C LEU A 162 9.95 65.51 -11.10
N ASN A 163 10.20 65.63 -9.79
CA ASN A 163 11.58 65.82 -9.33
C ASN A 163 11.77 65.65 -7.80
N ALA A 164 13.02 65.66 -7.35
CA ALA A 164 13.41 65.24 -6.01
C ALA A 164 13.66 66.38 -4.99
N ARG A 165 13.53 66.04 -3.70
CA ARG A 165 14.44 66.48 -2.61
C ARG A 165 14.37 65.46 -1.47
N THR A 166 15.49 64.83 -1.13
CA THR A 166 15.63 63.84 -0.05
C THR A 166 16.50 64.38 1.09
N SER A 167 16.27 63.91 2.32
CA SER A 167 16.93 64.45 3.53
C SER A 167 18.35 63.87 3.74
N PRO A 168 19.23 64.56 4.50
CA PRO A 168 20.65 64.20 4.63
C PRO A 168 20.97 62.85 5.28
N GLU A 169 20.01 62.22 5.95
CA GLU A 169 20.24 60.96 6.68
C GLU A 169 20.36 59.76 5.76
N ALA A 170 19.65 59.76 4.62
CA ALA A 170 19.70 58.67 3.64
C ALA A 170 21.11 58.44 3.08
N GLN A 171 21.90 59.50 2.93
CA GLN A 171 23.27 59.43 2.38
C GLN A 171 24.27 58.76 3.34
N ARG A 172 24.07 58.87 4.67
CA ARG A 172 25.01 58.32 5.66
C ARG A 172 24.94 56.79 5.78
N SER A 173 23.80 56.19 5.44
CA SER A 173 23.63 54.73 5.39
C SER A 173 24.34 54.12 4.18
N ALA A 174 24.17 54.70 2.98
CA ALA A 174 24.73 54.16 1.73
C ALA A 174 26.28 54.09 1.74
N ALA A 175 26.93 55.07 2.36
CA ALA A 175 28.40 55.17 2.40
C ALA A 175 29.10 54.02 3.15
N ARG A 176 28.44 53.37 4.13
CA ARG A 176 29.00 52.20 4.83
C ARG A 176 28.95 50.91 3.98
N SER A 177 27.93 50.77 3.13
CA SER A 177 27.77 49.59 2.27
C SER A 177 28.80 49.55 1.13
N LEU A 178 29.07 50.69 0.46
CA LEU A 178 30.02 50.73 -0.66
C LEU A 178 31.47 50.38 -0.26
N ARG A 179 31.95 50.90 0.88
CA ARG A 179 33.31 50.62 1.39
C ARG A 179 33.54 49.14 1.73
N THR A 180 32.46 48.38 1.94
CA THR A 180 32.52 46.93 2.21
C THR A 180 32.65 46.13 0.90
N LEU A 181 31.98 46.55 -0.18
CA LEU A 181 32.04 45.90 -1.50
C LEU A 181 33.39 46.11 -2.20
N GLN A 182 33.93 47.34 -2.18
CA GLN A 182 35.20 47.66 -2.85
C GLN A 182 36.40 46.85 -2.28
N ARG A 183 36.35 46.46 -0.99
CA ARG A 183 37.38 45.60 -0.37
C ARG A 183 37.31 44.12 -0.78
N VAL A 184 36.23 43.67 -1.40
CA VAL A 184 36.07 42.28 -1.87
C VAL A 184 36.58 42.11 -3.30
N GLN A 185 36.40 43.11 -4.16
CA GLN A 185 36.84 43.03 -5.57
C GLN A 185 38.37 43.20 -5.74
N ALA A 186 39.04 43.90 -4.82
CA ALA A 186 40.49 44.13 -4.86
C ALA A 186 41.38 42.91 -4.53
N ARG A 187 40.82 41.68 -4.50
CA ARG A 187 41.56 40.43 -4.21
C ARG A 187 41.46 39.35 -5.31
N ALA A 188 40.92 39.70 -6.48
CA ALA A 188 40.62 38.74 -7.55
C ALA A 188 41.48 38.90 -8.83
N ALA A 189 42.59 39.65 -8.78
CA ALA A 189 43.32 40.07 -9.98
C ALA A 189 44.86 40.00 -9.84
N SER A 190 45.42 38.80 -9.67
CA SER A 190 46.88 38.57 -9.81
C SER A 190 47.24 37.08 -9.94
N ALA A 191 48.24 36.79 -10.78
CA ALA A 191 48.97 35.52 -10.97
C ALA A 191 48.30 34.40 -11.80
N ALA A 192 49.10 33.87 -12.73
CA ALA A 192 48.87 32.68 -13.55
C ALA A 192 50.19 31.82 -13.56
N PRO A 193 50.41 30.78 -14.40
CA PRO A 193 50.55 29.43 -13.85
C PRO A 193 51.94 28.77 -14.03
N ARG A 194 52.26 27.78 -13.16
CA ARG A 194 53.25 26.72 -13.44
C ARG A 194 52.96 25.44 -12.62
N THR A 195 53.81 24.42 -12.76
CA THR A 195 53.38 23.00 -12.84
C THR A 195 53.86 22.05 -11.73
N THR A 196 53.19 20.88 -11.66
CA THR A 196 53.60 19.56 -11.09
C THR A 196 53.17 19.15 -9.66
N ARG A 197 52.89 17.83 -9.56
CA ARG A 197 52.57 16.94 -8.41
C ARG A 197 51.30 17.20 -7.54
N PRO A 198 50.59 16.13 -7.10
CA PRO A 198 49.31 16.26 -6.38
C PRO A 198 49.43 16.15 -4.84
N PRO A 199 48.78 17.04 -4.07
CA PRO A 199 48.61 16.90 -2.61
C PRO A 199 47.22 16.38 -2.19
N ARG A 200 47.08 16.08 -0.88
CA ARG A 200 45.91 15.47 -0.22
C ARG A 200 44.58 16.20 -0.48
N VAL A 201 43.50 15.43 -0.65
CA VAL A 201 42.11 15.94 -0.68
C VAL A 201 41.69 16.48 0.70
N THR A 202 41.54 17.80 0.80
CA THR A 202 40.84 18.46 1.92
C THR A 202 39.32 18.49 1.68
N ARG A 203 38.52 18.57 2.75
CA ARG A 203 37.04 18.57 2.67
C ARG A 203 36.50 19.83 1.98
N PRO A 204 35.46 19.74 1.14
CA PRO A 204 34.74 20.92 0.63
C PRO A 204 33.91 21.60 1.74
N PRO A 205 33.63 22.91 1.62
CA PRO A 205 32.85 23.66 2.61
C PRO A 205 31.35 23.35 2.56
N ARG A 206 30.67 23.45 3.72
CA ARG A 206 29.22 23.21 3.84
C ARG A 206 28.40 24.42 3.35
N LEU A 207 27.81 24.32 2.15
CA LEU A 207 26.94 25.36 1.56
C LEU A 207 25.59 24.81 1.05
N LEU A 208 24.88 24.02 1.86
CA LEU A 208 23.55 23.47 1.49
C LEU A 208 22.44 23.55 2.55
N THR A 209 22.70 24.04 3.77
CA THR A 209 21.68 24.10 4.85
C THR A 209 20.90 25.42 4.91
N SER A 210 21.36 26.48 4.25
CA SER A 210 20.73 27.81 4.29
C SER A 210 19.49 27.94 3.38
N SER A 211 19.48 27.25 2.23
CA SER A 211 18.47 27.42 1.18
C SER A 211 17.06 26.97 1.61
N LEU A 212 16.94 25.85 2.34
CA LEU A 212 15.64 25.29 2.74
C LEU A 212 14.87 26.22 3.69
N ARG A 213 15.55 27.00 4.53
CA ARG A 213 14.90 28.00 5.41
C ARG A 213 14.19 29.13 4.66
N ARG A 214 14.56 29.41 3.39
CA ARG A 214 13.90 30.45 2.58
C ARG A 214 12.58 30.01 1.92
N ILE A 215 12.23 28.71 1.97
CA ILE A 215 11.06 28.14 1.28
C ILE A 215 9.93 27.78 2.27
N GLY A 216 10.13 28.00 3.58
CA GLY A 216 9.08 27.79 4.59
C GLY A 216 8.73 26.33 4.88
N ILE A 217 9.52 25.38 4.39
CA ILE A 217 9.33 23.94 4.65
C ILE A 217 9.84 23.63 6.08
N PRO A 218 9.02 23.06 6.98
CA PRO A 218 9.48 22.65 8.30
C PRO A 218 10.47 21.48 8.20
N THR A 219 11.61 21.59 8.87
CA THR A 219 12.70 20.63 8.77
C THR A 219 12.45 19.37 9.61
N LEU A 220 12.00 18.29 8.96
CA LEU A 220 12.23 16.93 9.44
C LEU A 220 13.76 16.63 9.49
N PRO A 221 14.22 15.67 10.32
CA PRO A 221 15.63 15.30 10.36
C PRO A 221 16.14 14.84 8.99
N SER A 222 17.16 15.51 8.48
CA SER A 222 17.76 15.19 7.18
C SER A 222 18.67 13.97 7.30
N PHE A 223 18.18 12.81 6.83
CA PHE A 223 19.02 11.62 6.64
C PHE A 223 20.18 11.95 5.69
N SER A 224 21.41 11.67 6.11
CA SER A 224 22.63 11.98 5.37
C SER A 224 23.42 10.67 5.16
N PRO A 225 23.76 10.29 3.92
CA PRO A 225 24.51 9.07 3.66
C PRO A 225 25.94 9.18 4.23
N THR A 226 26.44 8.08 4.77
CA THR A 226 27.80 7.96 5.32
C THR A 226 28.80 7.46 4.28
N ASN A 227 30.05 7.91 4.36
CA ASN A 227 31.06 7.63 3.34
C ASN A 227 31.64 6.21 3.44
N PHE A 228 31.72 5.54 2.31
CA PHE A 228 32.47 4.28 2.14
C PHE A 228 33.98 4.47 2.38
N ARG A 229 34.63 3.41 2.86
CA ARG A 229 36.07 3.16 2.68
C ARG A 229 36.29 1.70 2.29
N ASN A 230 37.38 1.47 1.56
CA ASN A 230 37.63 0.27 0.77
C ASN A 230 37.57 -1.04 1.58
N VAL A 231 36.85 -2.02 1.05
CA VAL A 231 37.05 -3.46 1.30
C VAL A 231 37.31 -4.12 -0.05
N ARG A 232 38.32 -4.98 -0.14
CA ARG A 232 38.56 -5.79 -1.36
C ARG A 232 37.72 -7.06 -1.27
N ALA A 233 36.85 -7.29 -2.25
CA ALA A 233 36.20 -8.58 -2.43
C ALA A 233 37.18 -9.59 -3.10
N PRO A 234 37.16 -10.88 -2.73
CA PRO A 234 37.84 -11.92 -3.48
C PRO A 234 37.15 -12.14 -4.84
N ARG A 235 37.94 -12.50 -5.87
CA ARG A 235 37.39 -12.88 -7.19
C ARG A 235 36.97 -14.35 -7.18
N ALA A 236 35.66 -14.60 -7.22
CA ALA A 236 35.12 -15.86 -7.73
C ALA A 236 34.57 -15.59 -9.14
N GLY A 237 35.09 -16.28 -10.15
CA GLY A 237 34.63 -16.14 -11.53
C GLY A 237 33.44 -17.06 -11.79
N LEU A 238 32.28 -16.48 -12.15
CA LEU A 238 31.15 -17.24 -12.66
C LEU A 238 31.02 -16.96 -14.16
N SER A 239 31.23 -17.99 -14.98
CA SER A 239 30.94 -17.90 -16.42
C SER A 239 29.43 -17.98 -16.63
N ILE A 240 28.87 -17.04 -17.37
CA ILE A 240 27.46 -17.05 -17.79
C ILE A 240 27.45 -17.01 -19.31
N GLN A 241 27.27 -18.17 -19.94
CA GLN A 241 27.09 -18.27 -21.38
C GLN A 241 25.62 -18.03 -21.76
N GLY A 242 25.42 -16.98 -22.53
CA GLY A 242 24.15 -16.47 -23.01
C GLY A 242 24.36 -15.02 -23.46
N PRO A 243 23.51 -14.45 -24.33
CA PRO A 243 23.67 -13.06 -24.75
C PRO A 243 23.56 -12.14 -23.53
N VAL A 244 24.69 -11.57 -23.10
CA VAL A 244 24.72 -10.63 -21.98
C VAL A 244 24.00 -9.37 -22.43
N GLY A 245 22.72 -9.27 -22.09
CA GLY A 245 21.89 -8.12 -22.39
C GLY A 245 22.54 -6.87 -21.81
N VAL A 246 23.21 -6.10 -22.67
CA VAL A 246 24.03 -4.97 -22.26
C VAL A 246 23.12 -3.98 -21.55
N CYS A 247 23.37 -3.78 -20.25
CA CYS A 247 22.65 -2.75 -19.50
C CYS A 247 23.03 -1.39 -20.12
N VAL A 248 22.05 -0.73 -20.74
CA VAL A 248 22.21 0.59 -21.36
C VAL A 248 21.83 1.66 -20.33
N PRO A 249 22.76 2.55 -19.91
CA PRO A 249 22.44 3.65 -19.01
C PRO A 249 21.32 4.54 -19.57
N GLU A 250 20.35 4.88 -18.71
CA GLU A 250 19.12 5.51 -19.18
C GLU A 250 19.32 6.97 -19.61
N LYS A 251 18.96 7.26 -20.86
CA LYS A 251 18.94 8.63 -21.38
C LYS A 251 17.75 9.41 -20.77
N PRO A 252 17.90 10.72 -20.49
CA PRO A 252 16.76 11.58 -20.14
C PRO A 252 15.67 11.55 -21.22
N LEU A 253 14.42 11.66 -20.80
CA LEU A 253 13.25 11.66 -21.70
C LEU A 253 12.98 13.09 -22.21
N ASN A 254 12.46 13.21 -23.43
CA ASN A 254 11.95 14.49 -23.92
C ASN A 254 10.58 14.78 -23.27
N CYS A 255 10.56 15.66 -22.28
CA CYS A 255 9.37 15.95 -21.47
C CYS A 255 8.71 17.27 -21.85
N ASN A 256 7.47 17.22 -22.35
CA ASN A 256 6.65 18.41 -22.55
C ASN A 256 6.35 19.08 -21.19
N SER A 257 6.88 20.28 -20.95
CA SER A 257 6.65 21.06 -19.73
C SER A 257 5.22 21.63 -19.67
N GLY A 258 4.62 21.91 -20.83
CA GLY A 258 3.30 22.53 -21.00
C GLY A 258 2.10 21.58 -20.90
N THR A 259 2.30 20.27 -20.71
CA THR A 259 1.16 19.36 -20.49
C THR A 259 0.49 19.60 -19.13
N PRO A 260 -0.85 19.72 -19.06
CA PRO A 260 -1.59 19.74 -17.80
C PRO A 260 -1.86 18.34 -17.23
N HIS A 261 -1.44 17.28 -17.92
CA HIS A 261 -1.75 15.87 -17.59
C HIS A 261 -0.48 15.04 -17.31
N ARG A 262 -0.57 14.15 -16.32
CA ARG A 262 0.43 13.12 -15.98
C ARG A 262 0.48 12.05 -17.07
N THR A 263 1.65 11.46 -17.32
CA THR A 263 1.74 10.19 -18.05
C THR A 263 1.03 9.07 -17.26
N TYR A 264 0.91 7.89 -17.85
CA TYR A 264 0.45 6.69 -17.14
C TYR A 264 1.57 5.98 -16.37
N ASP A 265 2.81 6.06 -16.88
CA ASP A 265 3.97 5.38 -16.30
C ASP A 265 4.67 6.16 -15.17
N GLY A 266 4.17 7.35 -14.83
CA GLY A 266 4.75 8.25 -13.82
C GLY A 266 5.96 9.07 -14.26
N SER A 267 6.46 8.90 -15.49
CA SER A 267 7.59 9.68 -16.03
C SER A 267 7.25 11.16 -16.29
N CYS A 268 8.28 11.97 -16.54
CA CYS A 268 8.16 13.41 -16.87
C CYS A 268 7.39 14.28 -15.85
N ASN A 269 7.11 13.76 -14.65
CA ASN A 269 6.63 14.57 -13.53
C ASN A 269 7.73 15.55 -13.10
N ASN A 270 8.94 15.06 -12.81
CA ASN A 270 10.13 15.88 -12.68
C ASN A 270 10.75 16.15 -14.07
N LEU A 271 10.94 17.42 -14.42
CA LEU A 271 11.45 17.83 -15.74
C LEU A 271 12.99 17.75 -15.84
N TYR A 272 13.71 17.70 -14.72
CA TYR A 272 15.17 17.57 -14.66
C TYR A 272 15.61 16.12 -14.42
N GLN A 273 14.77 15.34 -13.74
CA GLN A 273 15.01 13.95 -13.37
C GLN A 273 13.85 13.10 -13.89
N THR A 274 13.80 12.99 -15.22
CA THR A 274 12.63 12.53 -16.01
C THR A 274 12.08 11.14 -15.67
N HIS A 275 12.90 10.34 -14.95
CA HIS A 275 12.64 8.97 -14.55
C HIS A 275 12.24 8.81 -13.07
N TRP A 276 12.28 9.87 -12.25
CA TRP A 276 11.89 9.81 -10.84
C TRP A 276 10.38 9.61 -10.70
N GLY A 277 9.98 8.68 -9.82
CA GLY A 277 8.58 8.31 -9.59
C GLY A 277 7.91 7.53 -10.72
N ARG A 278 8.68 7.19 -11.78
CA ARG A 278 8.25 6.27 -12.85
C ARG A 278 8.08 4.86 -12.30
N ARG A 279 7.20 4.06 -12.91
CA ARG A 279 7.17 2.60 -12.70
C ARG A 279 8.44 1.90 -13.23
N LEU A 280 8.60 0.64 -12.87
CA LEU A 280 9.78 -0.18 -13.16
C LEU A 280 11.08 0.46 -12.63
N ARG A 281 11.01 0.97 -11.40
CA ARG A 281 12.12 1.64 -10.69
C ARG A 281 12.42 0.97 -9.36
N GLY A 282 13.68 1.07 -8.93
CA GLY A 282 14.06 0.67 -7.58
C GLY A 282 13.46 1.61 -6.54
N LEU A 283 12.80 1.05 -5.52
CA LEU A 283 12.42 1.77 -4.30
C LEU A 283 13.64 2.53 -3.74
N ARG A 284 13.52 3.81 -3.37
CA ARG A 284 14.66 4.48 -2.72
C ARG A 284 14.95 3.83 -1.37
N ARG A 285 16.15 4.00 -0.83
CA ARG A 285 16.44 3.65 0.57
C ARG A 285 16.62 4.93 1.39
N LEU A 286 16.18 4.93 2.64
CA LEU A 286 16.52 5.96 3.63
C LEU A 286 17.86 5.65 4.31
N PHE A 287 18.24 4.38 4.36
CA PHE A 287 19.45 3.87 5.01
C PHE A 287 20.22 2.91 4.08
N ASP A 288 21.48 2.64 4.40
CA ASP A 288 22.27 1.63 3.67
C ASP A 288 21.65 0.23 3.86
N SER A 289 21.68 -0.60 2.81
CA SER A 289 21.07 -1.94 2.82
C SER A 289 21.80 -2.90 3.75
N THR A 290 21.06 -3.65 4.57
CA THR A 290 21.63 -4.63 5.50
C THR A 290 21.82 -6.03 4.89
N TYR A 291 22.14 -6.14 3.60
CA TYR A 291 22.45 -7.43 2.99
C TYR A 291 23.71 -8.04 3.61
N TRP A 292 23.73 -9.36 3.80
CA TRP A 292 24.82 -10.07 4.43
C TRP A 292 26.14 -9.95 3.64
N ASP A 293 26.04 -10.08 2.32
CA ASP A 293 27.12 -9.86 1.35
C ASP A 293 27.26 -8.39 0.93
N SER A 294 26.50 -7.48 1.54
CA SER A 294 26.31 -6.08 1.10
C SER A 294 25.76 -5.89 -0.33
N VAL A 295 25.27 -6.95 -0.99
CA VAL A 295 24.84 -6.94 -2.40
C VAL A 295 23.41 -7.45 -2.58
N TYR A 296 23.11 -8.69 -2.22
CA TYR A 296 21.79 -9.31 -2.47
C TYR A 296 21.38 -10.40 -1.46
N SER A 297 22.30 -11.01 -0.72
CA SER A 297 22.01 -12.13 0.19
C SER A 297 21.30 -11.66 1.47
N PRO A 298 20.06 -12.10 1.77
CA PRO A 298 19.28 -11.62 2.90
C PRO A 298 20.01 -11.74 4.23
N ARG A 299 19.72 -10.84 5.17
CA ARG A 299 20.28 -10.92 6.53
C ARG A 299 19.75 -12.16 7.25
N ILE A 300 20.62 -13.14 7.51
CA ILE A 300 20.30 -14.37 8.26
C ILE A 300 21.06 -14.50 9.58
N HIS A 301 22.10 -13.69 9.82
CA HIS A 301 22.94 -13.75 11.02
C HIS A 301 22.59 -12.71 12.09
N SER A 302 22.77 -13.10 13.35
CA SER A 302 22.57 -12.24 14.53
C SER A 302 23.82 -11.42 14.83
N ALA A 303 23.62 -10.20 15.36
CA ALA A 303 24.69 -9.36 15.88
C ALA A 303 25.38 -9.92 17.15
N ALA A 304 24.86 -10.99 17.76
CA ALA A 304 25.53 -11.76 18.82
C ALA A 304 26.30 -13.00 18.30
N GLY A 305 26.31 -13.23 16.99
CA GLY A 305 26.73 -14.50 16.38
C GLY A 305 25.57 -15.50 16.25
N GLY A 306 25.74 -16.51 15.40
CA GLY A 306 24.69 -17.47 15.08
C GLY A 306 23.64 -16.94 14.09
N LEU A 307 22.46 -17.56 14.08
CA LEU A 307 21.36 -17.26 13.16
C LEU A 307 20.28 -16.36 13.80
N LEU A 308 19.55 -15.63 12.97
CA LEU A 308 18.34 -14.91 13.37
C LEU A 308 17.18 -15.87 13.65
N PRO A 309 16.25 -15.52 14.56
CA PRO A 309 15.00 -16.26 14.74
C PRO A 309 14.20 -16.26 13.43
N SER A 310 13.55 -17.38 13.10
CA SER A 310 12.60 -17.46 11.98
C SER A 310 11.54 -16.36 12.07
N ALA A 311 11.15 -15.79 10.94
CA ALA A 311 10.05 -14.83 10.83
C ALA A 311 8.75 -15.36 11.49
N ARG A 312 8.49 -16.67 11.37
CA ARG A 312 7.36 -17.32 12.05
C ARG A 312 7.56 -17.46 13.55
N LEU A 313 8.77 -17.70 14.05
CA LEU A 313 9.05 -17.72 15.49
C LEU A 313 8.83 -16.33 16.13
N VAL A 314 9.29 -15.26 15.47
CA VAL A 314 9.02 -13.87 15.87
C VAL A 314 7.51 -13.62 15.88
N SER A 315 6.80 -13.99 14.81
CA SER A 315 5.34 -13.90 14.76
C SER A 315 4.69 -14.64 15.94
N ALA A 316 5.03 -15.91 16.19
CA ALA A 316 4.39 -16.76 17.19
C ALA A 316 4.61 -16.28 18.64
N GLN A 317 5.80 -15.78 18.97
CA GLN A 317 6.19 -15.43 20.35
C GLN A 317 6.05 -13.94 20.70
N VAL A 318 6.26 -13.03 19.73
CA VAL A 318 6.24 -11.57 19.96
C VAL A 318 4.85 -10.98 19.72
N MET A 319 4.17 -11.39 18.65
CA MET A 319 2.82 -10.94 18.31
C MET A 319 1.75 -11.90 18.86
N SER A 320 0.50 -11.45 18.99
CA SER A 320 -0.59 -12.21 19.63
C SER A 320 -1.91 -12.21 18.84
N SER A 321 -2.52 -13.38 18.67
CA SER A 321 -3.85 -13.54 18.06
C SER A 321 -4.94 -13.02 19.01
N SER A 322 -5.32 -11.75 18.89
CA SER A 322 -6.31 -11.10 19.79
C SER A 322 -6.90 -9.84 19.16
N SER A 323 -8.09 -9.42 19.61
CA SER A 323 -8.83 -8.26 19.10
C SER A 323 -8.86 -7.12 20.12
N VAL A 324 -8.34 -5.95 19.76
CA VAL A 324 -8.44 -4.69 20.54
C VAL A 324 -8.76 -3.55 19.58
N GLN A 325 -10.03 -3.15 19.52
CA GLN A 325 -10.51 -2.16 18.56
C GLN A 325 -10.09 -0.73 18.89
N HIS A 326 -9.87 0.08 17.85
CA HIS A 326 -9.71 1.52 18.00
C HIS A 326 -11.05 2.18 18.34
N GLN A 327 -11.09 3.07 19.33
CA GLN A 327 -12.37 3.60 19.85
C GLN A 327 -12.98 4.72 18.99
N LEU A 328 -12.13 5.54 18.37
CA LEU A 328 -12.49 6.79 17.67
C LEU A 328 -12.70 6.63 16.15
N PHE A 329 -11.96 5.74 15.50
CA PHE A 329 -11.86 5.66 14.03
C PHE A 329 -12.69 4.52 13.45
N THR A 330 -12.87 4.52 12.12
CA THR A 330 -13.69 3.56 11.38
C THR A 330 -12.85 2.62 10.52
N THR A 331 -13.40 1.47 10.12
CA THR A 331 -12.77 0.50 9.20
C THR A 331 -12.38 1.14 7.86
N ALA A 332 -13.03 2.24 7.46
CA ALA A 332 -12.64 3.06 6.31
C ALA A 332 -11.17 3.50 6.37
N VAL A 333 -10.58 3.74 7.55
CA VAL A 333 -9.15 4.07 7.69
C VAL A 333 -8.26 2.93 7.18
N THR A 334 -8.61 1.69 7.51
CA THR A 334 -7.86 0.50 7.06
C THR A 334 -8.01 0.28 5.56
N VAL A 335 -9.24 0.30 5.05
CA VAL A 335 -9.54 0.02 3.63
C VAL A 335 -8.94 1.10 2.71
N PHE A 336 -9.08 2.38 3.09
CA PHE A 336 -8.49 3.48 2.35
C PHE A 336 -6.95 3.48 2.45
N GLY A 337 -6.38 2.98 3.57
CA GLY A 337 -4.94 2.79 3.71
C GLY A 337 -4.38 1.72 2.78
N GLN A 338 -5.07 0.58 2.64
CA GLN A 338 -4.72 -0.44 1.64
C GLN A 338 -4.85 0.10 0.21
N PHE A 339 -5.97 0.75 -0.09
CA PHE A 339 -6.21 1.35 -1.40
C PHE A 339 -5.19 2.46 -1.74
N ALA A 340 -4.64 3.15 -0.74
CA ALA A 340 -3.52 4.08 -0.89
C ALA A 340 -2.17 3.38 -1.10
N ASP A 341 -1.88 2.25 -0.42
CA ASP A 341 -0.66 1.47 -0.70
C ASP A 341 -0.64 0.98 -2.15
N HIS A 342 -1.81 0.63 -2.67
CA HIS A 342 -1.97 0.15 -4.04
C HIS A 342 -1.84 1.26 -5.12
N ASP A 343 -1.83 2.53 -4.73
CA ASP A 343 -1.46 3.67 -5.60
C ASP A 343 0.07 3.89 -5.63
N LEU A 344 0.77 3.44 -4.59
CA LEU A 344 2.16 3.83 -4.30
C LEU A 344 3.17 2.72 -4.58
N SER A 345 2.88 1.47 -4.20
CA SER A 345 3.83 0.37 -4.40
C SER A 345 3.23 -1.00 -4.73
N ILE A 346 3.96 -1.73 -5.58
CA ILE A 346 3.91 -3.20 -5.67
C ILE A 346 5.32 -3.70 -6.00
N SER A 347 5.83 -4.66 -5.22
CA SER A 347 7.13 -5.29 -5.48
C SER A 347 6.92 -6.73 -5.95
N PRO A 348 6.95 -6.98 -7.27
CA PRO A 348 6.70 -8.32 -7.82
C PRO A 348 7.75 -9.33 -7.34
N ILE A 349 7.38 -10.60 -7.38
CA ILE A 349 8.24 -11.75 -7.06
C ILE A 349 8.69 -12.44 -8.35
N PHE A 350 9.75 -13.25 -8.26
CA PHE A 350 10.14 -14.08 -9.39
C PHE A 350 9.08 -15.14 -9.70
N HIS A 351 8.88 -15.42 -10.99
CA HIS A 351 8.10 -16.55 -11.51
C HIS A 351 9.03 -17.44 -12.34
N ARG A 352 8.66 -18.71 -12.52
CA ARG A 352 9.31 -19.59 -13.50
C ARG A 352 8.85 -19.18 -14.89
N SER A 353 9.77 -19.05 -15.85
CA SER A 353 9.39 -19.01 -17.26
C SER A 353 9.02 -20.42 -17.70
N GLY A 354 7.82 -20.57 -18.25
CA GLY A 354 7.50 -21.70 -19.12
C GLY A 354 7.99 -21.44 -20.55
N GLY A 355 7.76 -22.42 -21.43
CA GLY A 355 7.81 -22.18 -22.88
C GLY A 355 6.67 -21.25 -23.33
N TYR A 356 6.80 -20.71 -24.55
CA TYR A 356 5.78 -19.90 -25.22
C TYR A 356 5.25 -18.69 -24.39
N GLY A 357 6.09 -18.09 -23.54
CA GLY A 357 5.73 -16.91 -22.75
C GLY A 357 4.79 -17.18 -21.57
N SER A 358 4.46 -18.45 -21.29
CA SER A 358 3.76 -18.83 -20.05
C SER A 358 4.65 -18.56 -18.84
N THR A 359 4.05 -18.25 -17.69
CA THR A 359 4.77 -18.14 -16.40
C THR A 359 4.02 -18.86 -15.31
N SER A 360 4.75 -19.44 -14.35
CA SER A 360 4.16 -20.16 -13.20
C SER A 360 4.85 -19.76 -11.88
N PRO A 361 4.17 -19.91 -10.73
CA PRO A 361 4.78 -19.66 -9.43
C PRO A 361 6.06 -20.47 -9.18
N ILE A 362 6.97 -19.91 -8.38
CA ILE A 362 8.08 -20.68 -7.83
C ILE A 362 7.61 -21.28 -6.50
N GLU A 363 7.48 -22.59 -6.44
CA GLU A 363 7.33 -23.30 -5.18
C GLU A 363 8.69 -23.53 -4.51
N CYS A 364 8.81 -23.06 -3.26
CA CYS A 364 9.99 -23.19 -2.40
C CYS A 364 9.77 -24.15 -1.20
N CYS A 365 8.60 -24.78 -1.14
CA CYS A 365 8.23 -25.83 -0.21
C CYS A 365 7.56 -26.95 -1.01
N GLU A 366 7.58 -28.17 -0.47
CA GLU A 366 6.81 -29.26 -1.03
C GLU A 366 5.29 -29.05 -0.81
N PRO A 367 4.39 -29.66 -1.62
CA PRO A 367 2.93 -29.53 -1.43
C PRO A 367 2.41 -30.00 -0.06
N ASN A 368 3.17 -30.84 0.64
CA ASN A 368 2.91 -31.27 2.03
C ASN A 368 3.51 -30.31 3.09
N HIS A 369 3.91 -29.11 2.67
CA HIS A 369 4.53 -28.05 3.48
C HIS A 369 5.81 -28.47 4.22
N GLN A 370 6.55 -29.44 3.69
CA GLN A 370 7.92 -29.74 4.10
C GLN A 370 8.93 -28.91 3.29
N PHE A 371 10.18 -28.91 3.74
CA PHE A 371 11.30 -28.46 2.92
C PHE A 371 11.59 -29.50 1.82
N PRO A 372 11.88 -29.08 0.57
CA PRO A 372 12.32 -29.98 -0.48
C PRO A 372 13.60 -30.71 -0.10
N ALA A 373 13.72 -31.97 -0.53
CA ALA A 373 14.98 -32.72 -0.42
C ALA A 373 16.04 -32.26 -1.45
N GLN A 374 15.62 -31.52 -2.48
CA GLN A 374 16.46 -30.99 -3.54
C GLN A 374 16.92 -29.55 -3.24
N PRO A 375 18.04 -29.09 -3.83
CA PRO A 375 18.48 -27.69 -3.72
C PRO A 375 17.37 -26.71 -4.10
N LEU A 376 17.13 -25.72 -3.23
CA LEU A 376 16.15 -24.67 -3.48
C LEU A 376 16.53 -23.82 -4.69
N HIS A 377 15.53 -23.40 -5.48
CA HIS A 377 15.72 -22.44 -6.56
C HIS A 377 16.34 -21.14 -6.01
N PRO A 378 17.30 -20.47 -6.69
CA PRO A 378 18.05 -19.35 -6.11
C PRO A 378 17.24 -18.14 -5.63
N GLN A 379 16.00 -18.01 -6.09
CA GLN A 379 15.06 -16.95 -5.67
C GLN A 379 14.09 -17.38 -4.55
N CYS A 380 14.34 -18.52 -3.92
CA CYS A 380 13.60 -19.00 -2.75
C CYS A 380 14.18 -18.46 -1.44
N PHE A 381 13.31 -18.02 -0.54
CA PHE A 381 13.68 -17.67 0.83
C PHE A 381 12.56 -18.10 1.81
N PRO A 382 12.18 -19.39 1.83
CA PRO A 382 11.06 -19.92 2.61
C PRO A 382 11.17 -19.62 4.11
N ILE A 383 10.03 -19.57 4.79
CA ILE A 383 9.99 -19.30 6.24
C ILE A 383 9.97 -20.63 6.99
N PRO A 384 10.98 -20.95 7.83
CA PRO A 384 10.99 -22.18 8.62
C PRO A 384 9.96 -22.14 9.76
N VAL A 385 9.23 -23.23 9.92
CA VAL A 385 8.24 -23.42 10.99
C VAL A 385 8.71 -24.53 11.93
N ALA A 386 8.66 -24.25 13.23
CA ALA A 386 9.11 -25.17 14.27
C ALA A 386 8.16 -26.36 14.41
N ALA A 387 8.70 -27.53 14.81
CA ALA A 387 7.87 -28.73 15.02
C ALA A 387 6.81 -28.51 16.12
N ASN A 388 7.10 -27.64 17.09
CA ASN A 388 6.24 -27.22 18.20
C ASN A 388 5.64 -25.83 17.97
N ASP A 389 5.38 -25.42 16.72
CA ASP A 389 4.66 -24.18 16.44
C ASP A 389 3.22 -24.26 16.97
N PRO A 390 2.77 -23.32 17.83
CA PRO A 390 1.51 -23.44 18.58
C PRO A 390 0.24 -23.44 17.73
N PHE A 391 0.33 -23.22 16.42
CA PHE A 391 -0.79 -23.31 15.48
C PHE A 391 -0.49 -24.33 14.36
N TYR A 392 0.71 -24.25 13.77
CA TYR A 392 1.04 -25.03 12.56
C TYR A 392 1.46 -26.48 12.82
N GLN A 393 1.80 -26.85 14.07
CA GLN A 393 2.10 -28.24 14.45
C GLN A 393 0.93 -29.20 14.16
N THR A 394 -0.33 -28.72 14.27
CA THR A 394 -1.56 -29.47 14.03
C THR A 394 -1.67 -30.05 12.62
N TRP A 395 -0.94 -29.47 11.66
CA TRP A 395 -0.89 -29.91 10.26
C TRP A 395 0.52 -30.29 9.81
N ASN A 396 1.45 -30.48 10.76
CA ASN A 396 2.88 -30.76 10.52
C ASN A 396 3.55 -29.80 9.52
N VAL A 397 3.11 -28.54 9.45
CA VAL A 397 3.66 -27.56 8.50
C VAL A 397 5.04 -27.12 8.97
N ARG A 398 6.07 -27.35 8.15
CA ARG A 398 7.48 -27.04 8.47
C ARG A 398 8.08 -25.94 7.60
N CYS A 399 7.48 -25.66 6.45
CA CYS A 399 7.93 -24.69 5.45
C CYS A 399 6.72 -23.87 4.96
N HIS A 400 6.81 -22.54 4.99
CA HIS A 400 5.91 -21.67 4.22
C HIS A 400 6.61 -21.18 2.95
N ASN A 401 5.94 -21.30 1.80
CA ASN A 401 6.50 -20.83 0.54
C ASN A 401 6.71 -19.31 0.61
N PHE A 402 7.89 -18.86 0.18
CA PHE A 402 8.25 -17.47 0.10
C PHE A 402 9.31 -17.27 -0.99
N VAL A 403 8.90 -16.56 -2.04
CA VAL A 403 9.76 -16.19 -3.17
C VAL A 403 10.24 -14.76 -3.00
N ARG A 404 11.51 -14.49 -3.34
CA ARG A 404 12.15 -13.17 -3.27
C ARG A 404 11.54 -12.17 -4.25
N SER A 405 11.57 -10.89 -3.90
CA SER A 405 11.11 -9.81 -4.77
C SER A 405 12.16 -9.44 -5.82
N ILE A 406 11.71 -9.15 -7.04
CA ILE A 406 12.56 -8.80 -8.19
C ILE A 406 13.36 -7.51 -7.88
N PRO A 407 14.69 -7.51 -8.03
CA PRO A 407 15.50 -6.30 -7.97
C PRO A 407 15.32 -5.46 -9.25
N ALA A 408 15.28 -4.14 -9.11
CA ALA A 408 15.30 -3.23 -10.25
C ALA A 408 16.71 -3.13 -10.86
N PRO A 409 16.83 -2.89 -12.17
CA PRO A 409 18.09 -2.47 -12.77
C PRO A 409 18.48 -1.08 -12.23
N ASP A 410 19.78 -0.86 -11.98
CA ASP A 410 20.30 0.47 -11.68
C ASP A 410 20.25 1.35 -12.96
N PRO A 411 19.64 2.55 -12.94
CA PRO A 411 19.53 3.42 -14.12
C PRO A 411 20.84 3.85 -14.78
N GLN A 412 21.98 3.71 -14.07
CA GLN A 412 23.33 4.01 -14.56
C GLN A 412 24.14 2.73 -14.82
N CYS A 413 23.51 1.56 -14.70
CA CYS A 413 24.13 0.24 -14.83
C CYS A 413 25.30 0.00 -13.86
N LEU A 414 25.27 0.68 -12.71
CA LEU A 414 26.33 0.56 -11.69
C LEU A 414 26.08 -0.64 -10.76
N PRO A 415 27.14 -1.35 -10.33
CA PRO A 415 27.04 -2.47 -9.39
C PRO A 415 26.76 -1.97 -7.97
N ARG A 416 25.52 -1.57 -7.71
CA ARG A 416 25.01 -1.14 -6.40
C ARG A 416 24.34 -2.30 -5.66
N PRO A 417 24.16 -2.20 -4.32
CA PRO A 417 23.35 -3.16 -3.58
C PRO A 417 21.91 -3.22 -4.13
N ALA A 418 21.38 -4.44 -4.23
CA ALA A 418 20.10 -4.72 -4.84
C ALA A 418 18.97 -3.91 -4.20
N THR A 419 18.00 -3.51 -5.01
CA THR A 419 16.96 -2.59 -4.59
C THR A 419 15.69 -2.95 -5.34
N GLN A 420 14.63 -3.29 -4.60
CA GLN A 420 13.46 -3.96 -5.17
C GLN A 420 12.67 -3.05 -6.11
N LEU A 421 12.15 -3.68 -7.16
CA LEU A 421 11.30 -3.06 -8.15
C LEU A 421 10.00 -2.54 -7.53
N ASN A 422 9.56 -1.38 -7.98
CA ASN A 422 8.18 -0.93 -7.93
C ASN A 422 7.61 -1.01 -9.36
N ASP A 423 6.60 -1.84 -9.58
CA ASP A 423 6.00 -2.07 -10.91
C ASP A 423 4.87 -1.08 -11.24
N ILE A 424 4.43 -0.28 -10.27
CA ILE A 424 3.49 0.84 -10.47
C ILE A 424 4.18 2.19 -10.27
N THR A 425 3.47 3.28 -10.55
CA THR A 425 4.00 4.64 -10.31
C THR A 425 4.21 4.89 -8.80
N THR A 426 4.99 5.91 -8.48
CA THR A 426 5.16 6.39 -7.09
C THR A 426 4.04 7.34 -6.63
N TRP A 427 3.25 7.86 -7.56
CA TRP A 427 2.41 9.02 -7.33
C TRP A 427 1.06 8.67 -6.70
N LEU A 428 0.48 9.60 -5.96
CA LEU A 428 -0.95 9.52 -5.60
C LEU A 428 -1.80 9.94 -6.80
N ASP A 429 -1.75 9.18 -7.90
CA ASP A 429 -2.36 9.53 -9.19
C ASP A 429 -3.41 8.55 -9.70
N LEU A 430 -3.98 7.80 -8.76
CA LEU A 430 -5.02 6.80 -8.97
C LEU A 430 -4.62 5.73 -10.00
N SER A 431 -3.37 5.28 -9.96
CA SER A 431 -2.85 4.22 -10.81
C SER A 431 -3.59 2.91 -10.59
N GLN A 432 -4.10 2.65 -9.38
CA GLN A 432 -4.96 1.50 -9.07
C GLN A 432 -6.38 1.57 -9.67
N VAL A 433 -6.78 2.75 -10.18
CA VAL A 433 -8.02 2.96 -10.96
C VAL A 433 -7.73 3.03 -12.46
N TYR A 434 -6.69 3.75 -12.88
CA TYR A 434 -6.42 4.10 -14.28
C TYR A 434 -5.38 3.21 -14.97
N GLY A 435 -4.61 2.42 -14.22
CA GLY A 435 -3.48 1.65 -14.71
C GLY A 435 -2.17 2.45 -14.74
N SER A 436 -1.04 1.75 -14.56
CA SER A 436 0.30 2.35 -14.67
C SER A 436 0.87 2.27 -16.10
N GLU A 437 0.04 1.88 -17.07
CA GLU A 437 0.42 1.74 -18.48
C GLU A 437 -0.65 2.30 -19.42
N GLY A 438 -0.21 2.93 -20.52
CA GLY A 438 -1.12 3.48 -21.53
C GLY A 438 -1.97 2.42 -22.24
N GLN A 439 -1.49 1.18 -22.38
CA GLN A 439 -2.29 0.08 -22.93
C GLN A 439 -3.36 -0.40 -21.95
N GLN A 440 -3.01 -0.58 -20.68
CA GLN A 440 -3.95 -0.91 -19.60
C GLN A 440 -5.03 0.16 -19.47
N ALA A 441 -4.65 1.45 -19.46
CA ALA A 441 -5.57 2.57 -19.39
C ALA A 441 -6.57 2.63 -20.55
N ARG A 442 -6.12 2.33 -21.79
CA ARG A 442 -7.00 2.17 -22.95
C ARG A 442 -7.92 0.95 -22.80
N GLY A 443 -7.40 -0.18 -22.29
CA GLY A 443 -8.19 -1.38 -22.00
C GLY A 443 -9.34 -1.12 -21.02
N LEU A 444 -9.14 -0.25 -20.03
CA LEU A 444 -10.13 0.13 -19.03
C LEU A 444 -11.18 1.17 -19.49
N ARG A 445 -10.94 1.88 -20.61
CA ARG A 445 -11.85 2.94 -21.12
C ARG A 445 -12.96 2.43 -22.03
N THR A 446 -14.09 3.14 -22.08
CA THR A 446 -15.12 2.94 -23.11
C THR A 446 -14.71 3.51 -24.47
N SER A 447 -13.82 4.51 -24.47
CA SER A 447 -13.52 5.40 -25.60
C SER A 447 -14.72 6.23 -26.09
N THR A 448 -15.76 6.35 -25.26
CA THR A 448 -16.94 7.19 -25.51
C THR A 448 -17.31 8.00 -24.26
N GLY A 449 -17.42 9.32 -24.42
CA GLY A 449 -17.87 10.24 -23.37
C GLY A 449 -16.88 10.49 -22.23
N GLY A 450 -15.60 10.14 -22.43
CA GLY A 450 -14.52 10.26 -21.45
C GLY A 450 -14.56 9.21 -20.33
N ARG A 451 -15.25 8.08 -20.53
CA ARG A 451 -15.62 7.14 -19.45
C ARG A 451 -14.70 5.92 -19.33
N LEU A 452 -14.68 5.36 -18.12
CA LEU A 452 -14.21 4.02 -17.82
C LEU A 452 -15.34 2.99 -18.02
N LYS A 453 -14.97 1.78 -18.44
CA LYS A 453 -15.87 0.63 -18.55
C LYS A 453 -16.44 0.22 -17.20
N THR A 454 -17.64 -0.33 -17.20
CA THR A 454 -18.36 -0.86 -16.03
C THR A 454 -19.19 -2.08 -16.44
N SER A 455 -19.38 -3.06 -15.56
CA SER A 455 -20.35 -4.15 -15.79
C SER A 455 -21.75 -3.80 -15.28
N THR A 456 -22.70 -4.71 -15.49
CA THR A 456 -24.04 -4.71 -14.88
C THR A 456 -23.98 -4.34 -13.39
N GLY A 457 -24.94 -3.54 -12.92
CA GLY A 457 -24.94 -2.97 -11.57
C GLY A 457 -24.03 -1.74 -11.40
N ASN A 458 -23.50 -1.17 -12.50
CA ASN A 458 -22.50 -0.09 -12.48
C ASN A 458 -21.29 -0.48 -11.60
N LEU A 459 -20.84 -1.73 -11.75
CA LEU A 459 -19.67 -2.28 -11.06
C LEU A 459 -18.44 -2.16 -11.97
N LEU A 460 -17.25 -2.50 -11.46
CA LEU A 460 -16.04 -2.64 -12.28
C LEU A 460 -16.27 -3.54 -13.51
N PRO A 461 -15.49 -3.40 -14.60
CA PRO A 461 -15.55 -4.34 -15.71
C PRO A 461 -15.10 -5.73 -15.23
N ARG A 462 -15.71 -6.80 -15.76
CA ARG A 462 -15.29 -8.18 -15.42
C ARG A 462 -14.00 -8.57 -16.13
N GLN A 463 -13.16 -9.36 -15.47
CA GLN A 463 -12.03 -10.03 -16.10
C GLN A 463 -12.55 -11.16 -17.01
N PRO A 464 -12.03 -11.33 -18.24
CA PRO A 464 -12.40 -12.45 -19.10
C PRO A 464 -11.89 -13.78 -18.54
N PRO A 465 -12.54 -14.93 -18.85
CA PRO A 465 -12.02 -16.25 -18.50
C PRO A 465 -10.64 -16.53 -19.14
N PRO A 466 -9.73 -17.28 -18.48
CA PRO A 466 -9.84 -17.81 -17.11
C PRO A 466 -9.80 -16.68 -16.06
N SER A 467 -10.78 -16.68 -15.15
CA SER A 467 -11.14 -15.52 -14.34
C SER A 467 -10.33 -15.38 -13.05
N GLY A 468 -9.01 -15.37 -13.18
CA GLY A 468 -8.06 -14.98 -12.13
C GLY A 468 -8.08 -15.85 -10.88
N GLU A 469 -7.86 -15.22 -9.73
CA GLU A 469 -7.77 -15.87 -8.41
C GLU A 469 -9.14 -15.98 -7.70
N CYS A 470 -10.23 -15.55 -8.34
CA CYS A 470 -11.54 -15.39 -7.69
C CYS A 470 -12.31 -16.71 -7.58
N VAL A 471 -12.61 -17.14 -6.34
CA VAL A 471 -13.21 -18.45 -6.02
C VAL A 471 -14.59 -18.67 -6.68
N SER A 472 -15.33 -17.59 -6.93
CA SER A 472 -16.66 -17.61 -7.56
C SER A 472 -16.63 -17.54 -9.09
N GLY A 473 -15.44 -17.51 -9.70
CA GLY A 473 -15.26 -17.26 -11.13
C GLY A 473 -15.59 -15.84 -11.58
N ILE A 474 -15.97 -14.94 -10.65
CA ILE A 474 -16.21 -13.52 -10.90
C ILE A 474 -15.03 -12.72 -10.34
N CYS A 475 -14.07 -12.38 -11.21
CA CYS A 475 -13.06 -11.34 -10.96
C CYS A 475 -13.44 -10.05 -11.69
N PHE A 476 -13.07 -8.91 -11.09
CA PHE A 476 -13.14 -7.59 -11.69
C PHE A 476 -11.76 -7.11 -12.15
N LEU A 477 -11.75 -6.28 -13.20
CA LEU A 477 -10.55 -5.68 -13.79
C LEU A 477 -10.45 -4.20 -13.34
N ALA A 478 -9.23 -3.78 -12.98
CA ALA A 478 -8.92 -2.42 -12.51
C ALA A 478 -7.50 -1.99 -12.96
N GLY A 479 -7.03 -0.84 -12.45
CA GLY A 479 -5.67 -0.35 -12.68
C GLY A 479 -4.58 -1.10 -11.88
N ASP A 480 -4.95 -1.79 -10.81
CA ASP A 480 -4.07 -2.66 -10.02
C ASP A 480 -4.63 -4.09 -9.97
N THR A 481 -3.74 -5.09 -9.98
CA THR A 481 -4.09 -6.51 -10.03
C THR A 481 -4.72 -7.03 -8.73
N ARG A 482 -4.43 -6.41 -7.59
CA ARG A 482 -4.92 -6.82 -6.26
C ARG A 482 -6.34 -6.34 -5.97
N ALA A 483 -7.02 -5.69 -6.92
CA ALA A 483 -8.34 -5.09 -6.72
C ALA A 483 -9.44 -6.07 -6.24
N ASN A 484 -9.24 -7.38 -6.39
CA ASN A 484 -10.13 -8.44 -5.92
C ASN A 484 -9.74 -9.07 -4.58
N GLU A 485 -8.61 -8.69 -3.98
CA GLU A 485 -8.00 -9.34 -2.81
C GLU A 485 -9.00 -9.48 -1.65
N ASN A 486 -9.79 -8.44 -1.37
CA ASN A 486 -10.92 -8.49 -0.45
C ASN A 486 -12.07 -7.57 -0.89
N THR A 487 -13.29 -7.94 -0.51
CA THR A 487 -14.54 -7.29 -0.96
C THR A 487 -14.63 -5.79 -0.66
N LEU A 488 -14.06 -5.30 0.45
CA LEU A 488 -14.10 -3.87 0.80
C LEU A 488 -13.12 -3.04 -0.06
N LEU A 489 -11.98 -3.61 -0.44
CA LEU A 489 -11.07 -2.99 -1.41
C LEU A 489 -11.77 -2.83 -2.77
N THR A 490 -12.41 -3.89 -3.28
CA THR A 490 -13.13 -3.88 -4.56
C THR A 490 -14.29 -2.88 -4.57
N LEU A 491 -14.97 -2.69 -3.43
CA LEU A 491 -16.00 -1.67 -3.22
C LEU A 491 -15.42 -0.26 -3.44
N LEU A 492 -14.23 0.04 -2.89
CA LEU A 492 -13.60 1.35 -3.04
C LEU A 492 -13.06 1.61 -4.46
N HIS A 493 -12.50 0.59 -5.14
CA HIS A 493 -12.21 0.67 -6.59
C HIS A 493 -13.49 1.03 -7.38
N THR A 494 -14.61 0.36 -7.09
CA THR A 494 -15.90 0.62 -7.75
C THR A 494 -16.36 2.08 -7.53
N VAL A 495 -16.25 2.59 -6.30
CA VAL A 495 -16.60 3.97 -5.94
C VAL A 495 -15.79 5.00 -6.74
N LEU A 496 -14.49 4.81 -6.95
CA LEU A 496 -13.68 5.76 -7.73
C LEU A 496 -13.85 5.65 -9.25
N VAL A 497 -14.19 4.46 -9.78
CA VAL A 497 -14.61 4.33 -11.20
C VAL A 497 -15.94 5.05 -11.44
N ARG A 498 -16.89 4.94 -10.50
CA ARG A 498 -18.15 5.69 -10.55
C ARG A 498 -17.91 7.19 -10.47
N GLU A 499 -17.04 7.67 -9.58
CA GLU A 499 -16.73 9.11 -9.44
C GLU A 499 -16.13 9.67 -10.74
N HIS A 500 -15.19 8.94 -11.36
CA HIS A 500 -14.66 9.33 -12.66
C HIS A 500 -15.75 9.45 -13.74
N ASN A 501 -16.65 8.46 -13.83
CA ASN A 501 -17.75 8.47 -14.79
C ASN A 501 -18.78 9.58 -14.51
N ARG A 502 -19.00 9.91 -13.23
CA ARG A 502 -19.84 11.05 -12.77
C ARG A 502 -19.23 12.39 -13.20
N VAL A 503 -17.92 12.57 -13.01
CA VAL A 503 -17.20 13.78 -13.44
C VAL A 503 -17.17 13.89 -14.96
N ALA A 504 -16.86 12.81 -15.68
CA ALA A 504 -16.84 12.79 -17.15
C ALA A 504 -18.21 13.18 -17.73
N ALA A 505 -19.31 12.66 -17.15
CA ALA A 505 -20.66 13.03 -17.55
C ALA A 505 -20.99 14.52 -17.29
N ALA A 506 -20.60 15.06 -16.14
CA ALA A 506 -20.82 16.47 -15.79
C ALA A 506 -20.02 17.43 -16.69
N LEU A 507 -18.80 17.06 -17.09
CA LEU A 507 -18.00 17.80 -18.07
C LEU A 507 -18.63 17.72 -19.47
N ALA A 508 -19.02 16.54 -19.93
CA ALA A 508 -19.62 16.33 -21.25
C ALA A 508 -20.93 17.11 -21.44
N ALA A 509 -21.75 17.23 -20.38
CA ALA A 509 -22.99 18.00 -20.38
C ALA A 509 -22.80 19.53 -20.51
N ARG A 510 -21.57 20.03 -20.31
CA ARG A 510 -21.21 21.46 -20.43
C ARG A 510 -20.34 21.76 -21.63
N HIS A 511 -19.43 20.84 -21.94
CA HIS A 511 -18.41 20.98 -22.96
C HIS A 511 -18.68 20.04 -24.13
N THR A 512 -19.80 20.26 -24.81
CA THR A 512 -20.33 19.40 -25.89
C THR A 512 -19.37 19.23 -27.08
N SER A 513 -18.38 20.11 -27.23
CA SER A 513 -17.34 20.06 -28.25
C SER A 513 -16.03 19.38 -27.82
N TRP A 514 -15.92 18.87 -26.59
CA TRP A 514 -14.72 18.17 -26.13
C TRP A 514 -14.68 16.70 -26.60
N SER A 515 -13.52 16.27 -27.08
CA SER A 515 -13.27 14.88 -27.44
C SER A 515 -13.24 13.94 -26.22
N ASP A 516 -13.42 12.64 -26.45
CA ASP A 516 -13.31 11.58 -25.43
C ASP A 516 -12.02 11.70 -24.61
N GLU A 517 -10.88 11.90 -25.28
CA GLU A 517 -9.58 12.06 -24.60
C GLU A 517 -9.56 13.28 -23.67
N ARG A 518 -10.11 14.41 -24.10
CA ARG A 518 -10.15 15.63 -23.27
C ARG A 518 -11.07 15.46 -22.08
N LEU A 519 -12.23 14.84 -22.26
CA LEU A 519 -13.16 14.50 -21.18
C LEU A 519 -12.52 13.53 -20.18
N TYR A 520 -11.92 12.44 -20.67
CA TYR A 520 -11.23 11.44 -19.84
C TYR A 520 -10.09 12.06 -19.05
N GLN A 521 -9.20 12.84 -19.67
CA GLN A 521 -8.02 13.39 -18.99
C GLN A 521 -8.37 14.47 -17.97
N GLN A 522 -9.41 15.29 -18.20
CA GLN A 522 -9.89 16.23 -17.17
C GLN A 522 -10.63 15.48 -16.05
N ALA A 523 -11.46 14.48 -16.36
CA ALA A 523 -12.12 13.66 -15.34
C ALA A 523 -11.12 12.85 -14.48
N ARG A 524 -10.05 12.29 -15.09
CA ARG A 524 -8.91 11.69 -14.38
C ARG A 524 -8.22 12.71 -13.48
N ARG A 525 -7.85 13.87 -14.03
CA ARG A 525 -7.18 14.97 -13.29
C ARG A 525 -8.00 15.46 -12.09
N ILE A 526 -9.31 15.60 -12.23
CA ILE A 526 -10.22 16.00 -11.14
C ILE A 526 -10.35 14.89 -10.09
N ASN A 527 -10.58 13.63 -10.48
CA ASN A 527 -10.71 12.51 -9.54
C ASN A 527 -9.43 12.32 -8.70
N ILE A 528 -8.25 12.39 -9.34
CA ILE A 528 -6.94 12.41 -8.67
C ILE A 528 -6.86 13.56 -7.66
N ALA A 529 -7.34 14.75 -8.02
CA ALA A 529 -7.32 15.90 -7.14
C ALA A 529 -8.26 15.75 -5.92
N GLN A 530 -9.43 15.13 -6.09
CA GLN A 530 -10.31 14.77 -4.98
C GLN A 530 -9.64 13.75 -4.04
N TRP A 531 -9.05 12.71 -4.63
CA TRP A 531 -8.30 11.66 -3.93
C TRP A 531 -7.16 12.26 -3.09
N GLN A 532 -6.26 13.02 -3.71
CA GLN A 532 -5.17 13.71 -3.01
C GLN A 532 -5.67 14.64 -1.90
N HIS A 533 -6.81 15.31 -2.08
CA HIS A 533 -7.40 16.11 -1.02
C HIS A 533 -7.81 15.23 0.18
N ILE A 534 -8.60 14.18 -0.03
CA ILE A 534 -9.06 13.28 1.03
C ILE A 534 -7.87 12.62 1.76
N VAL A 535 -6.85 12.17 1.02
CA VAL A 535 -5.61 11.58 1.56
C VAL A 535 -4.95 12.50 2.60
N TYR A 536 -4.65 13.77 2.26
CA TYR A 536 -3.89 14.65 3.16
C TYR A 536 -4.74 15.39 4.18
N ARG A 537 -6.03 15.57 3.94
CA ARG A 537 -6.91 16.38 4.80
C ARG A 537 -7.65 15.57 5.85
N GLU A 538 -8.05 14.36 5.51
CA GLU A 538 -8.85 13.48 6.36
C GLU A 538 -8.07 12.24 6.79
N TRP A 539 -7.57 11.45 5.83
CA TRP A 539 -7.05 10.11 6.11
C TRP A 539 -5.68 10.09 6.80
N LEU A 540 -4.62 10.60 6.14
CA LEU A 540 -3.25 10.60 6.66
C LEU A 540 -3.14 11.22 8.08
N PRO A 541 -3.86 12.31 8.41
CA PRO A 541 -3.91 12.86 9.76
C PRO A 541 -4.44 11.91 10.85
N THR A 542 -5.22 10.87 10.51
CA THR A 542 -5.58 9.81 11.49
C THR A 542 -4.36 8.95 11.83
N ILE A 543 -3.55 8.61 10.82
CA ILE A 543 -2.37 7.76 10.96
C ILE A 543 -1.26 8.47 11.74
N VAL A 544 -0.84 9.65 11.28
CA VAL A 544 0.33 10.37 11.84
C VAL A 544 -0.03 11.40 12.94
N GLY A 545 -1.32 11.64 13.14
CA GLY A 545 -1.87 12.58 14.13
C GLY A 545 -2.05 14.01 13.59
N PHE A 546 -3.23 14.58 13.82
CA PHE A 546 -3.66 15.88 13.25
C PHE A 546 -2.74 17.06 13.57
N GLN A 547 -2.30 17.20 14.82
CA GLN A 547 -1.39 18.28 15.24
C GLN A 547 -0.01 18.14 14.58
N TYR A 548 0.51 16.91 14.50
CA TYR A 548 1.78 16.62 13.86
C TYR A 548 1.71 16.88 12.34
N ALA A 549 0.67 16.40 11.67
CA ALA A 549 0.41 16.66 10.24
C ALA A 549 0.29 18.15 9.90
N ASN A 550 -0.27 18.97 10.80
CA ASN A 550 -0.22 20.43 10.68
C ASN A 550 1.23 20.94 10.79
N SER A 551 1.93 20.60 11.87
CA SER A 551 3.27 21.14 12.19
C SER A 551 4.37 20.80 11.19
N VAL A 552 4.29 19.65 10.52
CA VAL A 552 5.26 19.23 9.47
C VAL A 552 4.78 19.54 8.04
N GLY A 553 3.79 20.44 7.90
CA GLY A 553 3.37 20.98 6.60
C GLY A 553 2.52 20.05 5.72
N LEU A 554 2.11 18.88 6.22
CA LEU A 554 1.27 17.93 5.49
C LEU A 554 -0.19 18.41 5.37
N ARG A 555 -0.67 19.27 6.28
CA ARG A 555 -2.09 19.66 6.36
C ARG A 555 -2.36 21.18 6.33
N GLY A 556 -1.49 21.98 5.73
CA GLY A 556 -1.80 23.41 5.48
C GLY A 556 -2.79 23.66 4.33
N PHE A 557 -3.32 24.89 4.27
CA PHE A 557 -4.30 25.38 3.26
C PHE A 557 -3.71 26.36 2.22
N GLY A 558 -2.41 26.66 2.27
CA GLY A 558 -1.76 27.47 1.23
C GLY A 558 -1.82 26.79 -0.15
N ARG A 559 -1.35 27.50 -1.18
CA ARG A 559 -0.81 26.84 -2.38
C ARG A 559 0.67 26.63 -2.16
N TYR A 560 1.18 25.49 -2.62
CA TYR A 560 2.58 25.14 -2.42
C TYR A 560 3.38 25.24 -3.71
N THR A 561 4.69 25.44 -3.57
CA THR A 561 5.61 25.45 -4.71
C THR A 561 6.22 24.06 -4.85
N TYR A 562 6.03 23.45 -6.01
CA TYR A 562 6.69 22.20 -6.39
C TYR A 562 8.23 22.36 -6.28
N THR A 563 8.89 21.41 -5.60
CA THR A 563 10.33 21.46 -5.33
C THR A 563 11.05 20.35 -6.10
N PRO A 564 11.61 20.64 -7.30
CA PRO A 564 12.20 19.62 -8.17
C PRO A 564 13.44 18.90 -7.61
N ALA A 565 14.03 19.41 -6.54
CA ALA A 565 15.13 18.74 -5.83
C ALA A 565 14.67 17.63 -4.87
N LEU A 566 13.37 17.53 -4.54
CA LEU A 566 12.85 16.48 -3.67
C LEU A 566 12.61 15.20 -4.47
N ARG A 567 13.43 14.19 -4.18
CA ARG A 567 13.25 12.84 -4.74
C ARG A 567 11.97 12.19 -4.19
N PRO A 568 10.99 11.80 -5.04
CA PRO A 568 9.66 11.37 -4.64
C PRO A 568 9.55 9.87 -4.34
N ASP A 569 10.41 9.05 -4.95
CA ASP A 569 10.28 7.58 -5.04
C ASP A 569 9.96 6.93 -3.70
N ILE A 570 9.13 5.88 -3.70
CA ILE A 570 8.76 5.20 -2.45
C ILE A 570 9.98 4.59 -1.78
N SER A 571 10.17 4.85 -0.49
CA SER A 571 11.24 4.24 0.28
C SER A 571 10.94 2.80 0.69
N THR A 572 11.94 1.92 0.63
CA THR A 572 11.83 0.51 1.09
C THR A 572 11.34 0.43 2.54
N GLU A 573 11.79 1.32 3.41
CA GLU A 573 11.37 1.39 4.82
C GLU A 573 9.88 1.76 4.98
N PHE A 574 9.31 2.47 4.00
CA PHE A 574 7.89 2.78 3.93
C PHE A 574 7.10 1.57 3.42
N SER A 575 7.34 1.14 2.17
CA SER A 575 6.54 0.11 1.50
C SER A 575 6.71 -1.28 2.10
N THR A 576 7.83 -1.58 2.75
CA THR A 576 8.12 -2.92 3.29
C THR A 576 7.94 -3.02 4.82
N ALA A 577 7.78 -1.90 5.53
CA ALA A 577 7.49 -1.91 6.96
C ALA A 577 6.50 -0.83 7.43
N ALA A 578 6.85 0.46 7.34
CA ALA A 578 6.09 1.50 8.04
C ALA A 578 4.63 1.64 7.55
N PHE A 579 4.38 1.38 6.27
CA PHE A 579 3.04 1.45 5.67
C PHE A 579 2.26 0.12 5.70
N ARG A 580 2.86 -0.95 6.24
CA ARG A 580 2.23 -2.27 6.42
C ARG A 580 1.29 -2.24 7.63
N LEU A 581 0.24 -1.42 7.58
CA LEU A 581 -0.70 -1.15 8.69
C LEU A 581 -1.64 -2.33 9.04
N HIS A 582 -1.20 -3.57 8.80
CA HIS A 582 -2.02 -4.79 8.86
C HIS A 582 -2.61 -5.12 10.24
N SER A 583 -2.06 -4.58 11.32
CA SER A 583 -2.64 -4.68 12.67
C SER A 583 -3.98 -3.94 12.78
N LEU A 584 -4.29 -3.00 11.88
CA LEU A 584 -5.61 -2.36 11.77
C LEU A 584 -6.71 -3.24 11.13
N VAL A 585 -6.37 -4.41 10.60
CA VAL A 585 -7.30 -5.27 9.84
C VAL A 585 -8.31 -5.96 10.77
N GLN A 586 -9.59 -5.79 10.46
CA GLN A 586 -10.68 -6.49 11.14
C GLN A 586 -10.93 -7.85 10.49
N GLY A 587 -10.99 -8.92 11.30
CA GLY A 587 -11.33 -10.27 10.82
C GLY A 587 -12.79 -10.47 10.40
N VAL A 588 -13.62 -9.41 10.43
CA VAL A 588 -15.03 -9.42 10.02
C VAL A 588 -15.40 -8.12 9.30
N ILE A 589 -16.33 -8.23 8.35
CA ILE A 589 -16.98 -7.13 7.63
C ILE A 589 -18.41 -7.01 8.15
N SER A 590 -18.78 -5.87 8.72
CA SER A 590 -20.14 -5.61 9.20
C SER A 590 -21.05 -5.16 8.06
N LEU A 591 -22.27 -5.68 8.04
CA LEU A 591 -23.36 -5.19 7.20
C LEU A 591 -24.30 -4.37 8.09
N VAL A 592 -24.48 -3.08 7.78
CA VAL A 592 -25.30 -2.16 8.60
C VAL A 592 -26.45 -1.61 7.77
N THR A 593 -27.68 -1.66 8.30
CA THR A 593 -28.90 -1.20 7.62
C THR A 593 -29.00 0.33 7.60
N GLN A 594 -29.93 0.87 6.81
CA GLN A 594 -30.23 2.32 6.75
C GLN A 594 -30.54 2.96 8.12
N HIS A 595 -31.01 2.19 9.09
CA HIS A 595 -31.32 2.66 10.45
C HIS A 595 -30.11 2.60 11.41
N GLY A 596 -28.91 2.26 10.93
CA GLY A 596 -27.71 2.08 11.76
C GLY A 596 -27.63 0.74 12.49
N THR A 597 -28.62 -0.15 12.31
CA THR A 597 -28.64 -1.48 12.93
C THR A 597 -27.64 -2.43 12.27
N LEU A 598 -26.86 -3.16 13.06
CA LEU A 598 -26.04 -4.27 12.57
C LEU A 598 -26.96 -5.40 12.07
N GLN A 599 -26.89 -5.73 10.79
CA GLN A 599 -27.68 -6.80 10.17
C GLN A 599 -26.99 -8.17 10.32
N ARG A 600 -25.69 -8.22 10.02
CA ARG A 600 -24.85 -9.44 10.03
C ARG A 600 -23.38 -9.05 10.00
N GLN A 601 -22.49 -9.97 10.40
CA GLN A 601 -21.06 -9.88 10.13
C GLN A 601 -20.63 -11.04 9.22
N LEU A 602 -19.77 -10.75 8.24
CA LEU A 602 -19.15 -11.73 7.34
C LEU A 602 -17.70 -11.94 7.78
N LYS A 603 -17.15 -13.16 7.76
CA LYS A 603 -15.74 -13.37 8.10
C LYS A 603 -14.83 -12.91 6.96
N LEU A 604 -13.74 -12.19 7.27
CA LEU A 604 -12.79 -11.76 6.25
C LEU A 604 -12.16 -12.97 5.51
N THR A 605 -11.90 -14.06 6.24
CA THR A 605 -11.40 -15.34 5.69
C THR A 605 -12.30 -15.95 4.62
N GLU A 606 -13.61 -15.64 4.64
CA GLU A 606 -14.59 -16.14 3.69
C GLU A 606 -14.82 -15.16 2.52
N ASN A 607 -14.20 -13.98 2.56
CA ASN A 607 -14.39 -12.85 1.64
C ASN A 607 -13.07 -12.40 0.97
N TYR A 608 -11.97 -13.14 1.17
CA TYR A 608 -10.79 -13.04 0.31
C TYR A 608 -11.14 -13.58 -1.09
N PHE A 609 -10.77 -12.84 -2.15
CA PHE A 609 -11.02 -13.21 -3.54
C PHE A 609 -12.48 -13.60 -3.87
N ARG A 610 -13.44 -12.99 -3.17
CA ARG A 610 -14.89 -13.13 -3.39
C ARG A 610 -15.59 -11.77 -3.52
N PRO A 611 -15.42 -11.08 -4.65
CA PRO A 611 -16.09 -9.81 -4.92
C PRO A 611 -17.52 -10.00 -5.47
N ASP A 612 -17.94 -11.22 -5.77
CA ASP A 612 -19.29 -11.61 -6.23
C ASP A 612 -20.42 -11.08 -5.32
N SER A 613 -20.18 -11.00 -4.01
CA SER A 613 -21.13 -10.43 -3.05
C SER A 613 -21.47 -8.95 -3.32
N LEU A 614 -20.64 -8.20 -4.05
CA LEU A 614 -20.91 -6.83 -4.51
C LEU A 614 -21.94 -6.75 -5.65
N VAL A 615 -22.27 -7.87 -6.31
CA VAL A 615 -23.34 -7.94 -7.32
C VAL A 615 -24.73 -7.71 -6.68
N ILE A 616 -24.86 -7.94 -5.37
CA ILE A 616 -26.10 -7.68 -4.62
C ILE A 616 -26.05 -6.25 -4.06
N THR A 617 -26.82 -5.34 -4.65
CA THR A 617 -26.84 -3.90 -4.30
C THR A 617 -27.02 -3.62 -2.81
N SER A 618 -27.89 -4.38 -2.12
CA SER A 618 -28.11 -4.21 -0.69
C SER A 618 -26.91 -4.63 0.16
N LEU A 619 -26.11 -5.61 -0.28
CA LEU A 619 -24.83 -5.94 0.36
C LEU A 619 -23.80 -4.83 0.11
N PHE A 620 -23.67 -4.33 -1.12
CA PHE A 620 -22.78 -3.20 -1.46
C PHE A 620 -23.05 -1.99 -0.56
N THR A 621 -24.31 -1.56 -0.48
CA THR A 621 -24.75 -0.41 0.34
C THR A 621 -24.54 -0.67 1.84
N ASN A 622 -24.87 -1.87 2.35
CA ASN A 622 -24.71 -2.18 3.78
C ASN A 622 -23.25 -2.43 4.19
N MET A 623 -22.37 -2.85 3.27
CA MET A 623 -20.91 -2.88 3.45
C MET A 623 -20.32 -1.47 3.49
N ALA A 624 -20.73 -0.57 2.58
CA ALA A 624 -20.27 0.82 2.58
C ALA A 624 -20.62 1.55 3.89
N ARG A 625 -21.83 1.30 4.42
CA ARG A 625 -22.24 1.79 5.74
C ARG A 625 -21.51 1.10 6.90
N GLY A 626 -21.29 -0.21 6.80
CA GLY A 626 -20.48 -0.94 7.78
C GLY A 626 -19.06 -0.40 7.89
N MET A 627 -18.40 -0.14 6.76
CA MET A 627 -17.05 0.42 6.67
C MET A 627 -16.92 1.78 7.38
N THR A 628 -17.98 2.61 7.37
CA THR A 628 -18.00 3.93 8.01
C THR A 628 -18.50 3.93 9.45
N GLN A 629 -18.91 2.79 10.02
CA GLN A 629 -19.41 2.71 11.41
C GLN A 629 -18.66 1.71 12.30
N GLN A 630 -18.23 0.58 11.71
CA GLN A 630 -17.40 -0.43 12.35
C GLN A 630 -16.04 0.16 12.75
N ARG A 631 -15.51 -0.27 13.90
CA ARG A 631 -14.16 0.07 14.38
C ARG A 631 -13.10 -0.76 13.65
N PRO A 632 -11.93 -0.19 13.31
CA PRO A 632 -10.77 -0.97 12.91
C PRO A 632 -10.15 -1.62 14.16
N GLN A 633 -9.21 -2.54 13.94
CA GLN A 633 -8.34 -2.99 15.03
C GLN A 633 -7.32 -1.90 15.40
N SER A 634 -6.56 -2.14 16.46
CA SER A 634 -5.48 -1.27 16.92
C SER A 634 -4.19 -1.51 16.14
N PHE A 635 -3.45 -0.45 15.80
CA PHE A 635 -2.06 -0.61 15.42
C PHE A 635 -1.25 -0.87 16.69
N ASP A 636 -0.97 -2.15 16.93
CA ASP A 636 -0.06 -2.70 17.94
C ASP A 636 0.26 -4.17 17.59
N ARG A 637 0.89 -4.92 18.50
CA ARG A 637 1.30 -6.32 18.30
C ARG A 637 0.15 -7.34 18.19
N ARG A 638 -1.11 -6.91 18.23
CA ARG A 638 -2.28 -7.78 18.17
C ARG A 638 -2.80 -7.86 16.74
N PHE A 639 -2.84 -9.06 16.21
CA PHE A 639 -3.32 -9.33 14.86
C PHE A 639 -4.49 -10.31 14.92
N VAL A 640 -5.49 -10.12 14.06
CA VAL A 640 -6.61 -11.06 13.94
C VAL A 640 -6.15 -12.33 13.23
N GLN A 641 -6.72 -13.49 13.60
CA GLN A 641 -6.37 -14.79 13.01
C GLN A 641 -6.52 -14.80 11.47
N ALA A 642 -7.48 -14.03 10.94
CA ALA A 642 -7.71 -13.84 9.51
C ALA A 642 -6.48 -13.37 8.71
N VAL A 643 -5.49 -12.71 9.33
CA VAL A 643 -4.21 -12.34 8.69
C VAL A 643 -3.01 -13.09 9.26
N ARG A 644 -3.22 -14.02 10.20
CA ARG A 644 -2.19 -14.66 11.03
C ARG A 644 -2.56 -16.12 11.28
N GLY A 645 -2.44 -16.95 10.25
CA GLY A 645 -2.82 -18.36 10.29
C GLY A 645 -3.98 -18.71 9.36
N ASP A 646 -4.82 -17.73 8.99
CA ASP A 646 -5.94 -17.91 8.05
C ASP A 646 -5.90 -16.94 6.84
N LEU A 647 -4.75 -16.30 6.54
CA LEU A 647 -4.63 -15.43 5.37
C LEU A 647 -4.79 -16.25 4.08
N PHE A 648 -5.70 -15.83 3.19
CA PHE A 648 -5.99 -16.49 1.91
C PHE A 648 -6.30 -18.00 2.06
N LYS A 649 -6.99 -18.34 3.15
CA LYS A 649 -7.33 -19.72 3.52
C LYS A 649 -8.44 -20.30 2.63
N PHE A 650 -8.08 -21.30 1.84
CA PHE A 650 -9.02 -22.16 1.10
C PHE A 650 -9.13 -23.59 1.67
N GLY A 651 -8.31 -23.94 2.68
CA GLY A 651 -8.28 -25.26 3.32
C GLY A 651 -8.31 -25.17 4.85
N ALA A 652 -7.63 -26.11 5.53
CA ALA A 652 -7.63 -26.18 7.00
C ALA A 652 -6.92 -25.01 7.69
N PHE A 653 -5.96 -24.37 7.02
CA PHE A 653 -5.23 -23.17 7.45
C PHE A 653 -4.91 -22.29 6.23
N GLY A 654 -4.33 -21.12 6.49
CA GLY A 654 -3.77 -20.20 5.50
C GLY A 654 -2.39 -19.66 5.94
N LEU A 655 -1.97 -18.56 5.32
CA LEU A 655 -0.65 -17.96 5.56
C LEU A 655 -0.61 -17.07 6.82
N ASP A 656 0.62 -16.71 7.23
CA ASP A 656 0.88 -15.74 8.29
C ASP A 656 1.48 -14.46 7.70
N LEU A 657 0.66 -13.41 7.60
CA LEU A 657 1.06 -12.11 7.06
C LEU A 657 2.15 -11.44 7.92
N VAL A 658 2.15 -11.67 9.24
CA VAL A 658 3.17 -11.11 10.15
C VAL A 658 4.54 -11.73 9.83
N ALA A 659 4.59 -13.05 9.69
CA ALA A 659 5.82 -13.74 9.27
C ALA A 659 6.26 -13.31 7.87
N ALA A 660 5.33 -13.20 6.91
CA ALA A 660 5.63 -12.74 5.55
C ALA A 660 6.20 -11.30 5.52
N ASN A 661 5.66 -10.36 6.30
CA ASN A 661 6.20 -8.98 6.38
C ASN A 661 7.63 -8.96 6.95
N ILE A 662 7.91 -9.76 7.98
CA ILE A 662 9.26 -9.86 8.57
C ILE A 662 10.24 -10.47 7.56
N GLN A 663 9.85 -11.55 6.87
CA GLN A 663 10.69 -12.19 5.85
C GLN A 663 10.94 -11.27 4.64
N ARG A 664 9.91 -10.53 4.19
CA ARG A 664 10.02 -9.51 3.13
C ARG A 664 10.92 -8.34 3.54
N GLY A 665 10.89 -7.95 4.82
CA GLY A 665 11.84 -6.99 5.38
C GLY A 665 13.30 -7.44 5.29
N ARG A 666 13.57 -8.73 5.50
CA ARG A 666 14.93 -9.31 5.37
C ARG A 666 15.35 -9.50 3.91
N ASP A 667 14.43 -9.91 3.04
CA ASP A 667 14.61 -10.02 1.59
C ASP A 667 14.95 -8.67 0.94
N HIS A 668 14.28 -7.59 1.37
CA HIS A 668 14.53 -6.21 0.94
C HIS A 668 15.72 -5.55 1.66
N ALA A 669 16.38 -6.25 2.59
CA ALA A 669 17.46 -5.74 3.44
C ALA A 669 17.14 -4.42 4.14
N LEU A 670 16.00 -4.41 4.86
CA LEU A 670 15.62 -3.27 5.69
C LEU A 670 16.64 -3.01 6.82
N PRO A 671 16.92 -1.73 7.14
CA PRO A 671 17.60 -1.37 8.38
C PRO A 671 16.88 -1.97 9.60
N THR A 672 17.65 -2.25 10.64
CA THR A 672 17.12 -2.80 11.89
C THR A 672 16.23 -1.77 12.59
N TYR A 673 15.29 -2.23 13.42
CA TYR A 673 14.39 -1.33 14.15
C TYR A 673 15.14 -0.26 14.93
N ALA A 674 16.22 -0.65 15.62
CA ALA A 674 17.06 0.26 16.40
C ALA A 674 17.71 1.36 15.53
N THR A 675 18.14 1.05 14.31
CA THR A 675 18.73 2.03 13.38
C THR A 675 17.71 3.10 12.98
N VAL A 676 16.50 2.68 12.60
CA VAL A 676 15.46 3.63 12.13
C VAL A 676 14.90 4.45 13.31
N ALA A 677 14.63 3.81 14.45
CA ALA A 677 14.13 4.50 15.64
C ALA A 677 15.12 5.58 16.13
N ALA A 678 16.43 5.27 16.15
CA ALA A 678 17.46 6.23 16.54
C ALA A 678 17.49 7.45 15.60
N ALA A 679 17.44 7.22 14.29
CA ALA A 679 17.44 8.30 13.29
C ALA A 679 16.12 9.10 13.26
N CYS A 680 15.00 8.48 13.65
CA CYS A 680 13.71 9.14 13.84
C CYS A 680 13.58 9.88 15.19
N GLY A 681 14.65 9.97 15.98
CA GLY A 681 14.75 10.84 17.16
C GLY A 681 14.89 10.14 18.51
N SER A 682 14.83 8.81 18.57
CA SER A 682 15.03 8.04 19.80
C SER A 682 16.51 8.06 20.21
N ARG A 683 16.90 9.06 21.00
CA ARG A 683 18.29 9.32 21.39
C ARG A 683 18.94 8.09 22.05
N SER A 684 20.09 7.69 21.51
CA SER A 684 21.02 6.71 22.11
C SER A 684 20.44 5.34 22.47
N ILE A 685 19.90 4.62 21.46
CA ILE A 685 19.59 3.20 21.59
C ILE A 685 20.90 2.41 21.71
N THR A 686 21.15 1.88 22.91
CA THR A 686 22.41 1.21 23.30
C THR A 686 22.19 -0.18 23.88
N GLY A 687 20.95 -0.53 24.24
CA GLY A 687 20.58 -1.85 24.76
C GLY A 687 19.07 -2.04 24.86
N TRP A 688 18.64 -3.21 25.33
CA TRP A 688 17.22 -3.55 25.52
C TRP A 688 16.44 -2.50 26.32
N PHE A 689 17.03 -1.96 27.38
CA PHE A 689 16.39 -0.97 28.25
C PHE A 689 16.10 0.37 27.53
N SER A 690 16.84 0.73 26.47
CA SER A 690 16.56 1.92 25.67
C SER A 690 15.15 1.90 25.05
N PHE A 691 14.60 0.71 24.78
CA PHE A 691 13.26 0.55 24.22
C PHE A 691 12.12 0.92 25.18
N LEU A 692 12.35 0.93 26.50
CA LEU A 692 11.31 1.27 27.49
C LEU A 692 10.79 2.72 27.36
N SER A 693 11.56 3.60 26.71
CA SER A 693 11.17 4.97 26.39
C SER A 693 9.98 5.07 25.42
N PHE A 694 9.68 4.00 24.67
CA PHE A 694 8.65 3.97 23.64
C PHE A 694 7.92 2.62 23.48
N MET A 695 8.27 1.58 24.25
CA MET A 695 7.56 0.29 24.33
C MET A 695 7.07 0.04 25.76
N ASP A 696 6.23 -1.00 25.95
CA ASP A 696 5.96 -1.54 27.29
C ASP A 696 6.96 -2.63 27.69
N TRP A 697 7.23 -2.73 28.99
CA TRP A 697 8.24 -3.65 29.56
C TRP A 697 8.02 -5.10 29.16
N ALA A 698 6.76 -5.56 29.18
CA ALA A 698 6.38 -6.90 28.76
C ALA A 698 6.71 -7.19 27.29
N ASP A 699 6.71 -6.16 26.44
CA ASP A 699 6.93 -6.30 25.01
C ASP A 699 8.43 -6.17 24.65
N VAL A 700 9.20 -5.39 25.42
CA VAL A 700 10.68 -5.47 25.44
C VAL A 700 11.15 -6.87 25.86
N LEU A 701 10.51 -7.48 26.86
CA LEU A 701 10.82 -8.88 27.25
C LEU A 701 10.48 -9.88 26.14
N ARG A 702 9.38 -9.69 25.39
CA ARG A 702 9.06 -10.54 24.23
C ARG A 702 10.16 -10.51 23.17
N LEU A 703 10.68 -9.32 22.86
CA LEU A 703 11.81 -9.18 21.93
C LEU A 703 13.07 -9.87 22.48
N LYS A 704 13.43 -9.61 23.75
CA LYS A 704 14.59 -10.21 24.41
C LYS A 704 14.51 -11.74 24.52
N LYS A 705 13.30 -12.33 24.56
CA LYS A 705 13.09 -13.80 24.56
C LYS A 705 13.42 -14.44 23.20
N VAL A 706 13.33 -13.70 22.10
CA VAL A 706 13.32 -14.26 20.73
C VAL A 706 14.54 -13.84 19.90
N TYR A 707 15.03 -12.62 20.09
CA TYR A 707 16.24 -12.11 19.43
C TYR A 707 17.41 -12.13 20.41
N ALA A 708 18.54 -12.71 20.01
CA ALA A 708 19.75 -12.76 20.85
C ALA A 708 20.31 -11.35 21.15
N HIS A 709 20.19 -10.40 20.22
CA HIS A 709 20.69 -9.04 20.39
C HIS A 709 19.65 -7.97 20.03
N TRP A 710 19.66 -6.83 20.73
CA TRP A 710 18.73 -5.71 20.50
C TRP A 710 18.87 -5.06 19.13
N ARG A 711 20.05 -5.18 18.50
CA ARG A 711 20.28 -4.74 17.11
C ARG A 711 19.61 -5.64 16.08
N ASP A 712 19.14 -6.83 16.44
CA ASP A 712 18.57 -7.78 15.47
C ASP A 712 17.08 -7.62 15.21
N VAL A 713 16.38 -6.83 16.02
CA VAL A 713 14.92 -6.62 15.90
C VAL A 713 14.58 -6.09 14.50
N ASP A 714 13.79 -6.85 13.74
CA ASP A 714 13.36 -6.48 12.40
C ASP A 714 12.41 -5.27 12.45
N LEU A 715 12.54 -4.33 11.50
CA LEU A 715 11.84 -3.04 11.53
C LEU A 715 10.33 -3.18 11.74
N PHE A 716 9.67 -4.06 10.97
CA PHE A 716 8.23 -4.32 11.07
C PHE A 716 7.81 -4.87 12.45
N ALA A 717 8.65 -5.69 13.08
CA ALA A 717 8.36 -6.21 14.41
C ALA A 717 8.43 -5.09 15.46
N GLY A 718 9.51 -4.30 15.46
CA GLY A 718 9.69 -3.22 16.43
C GLY A 718 8.63 -2.13 16.36
N ILE A 719 8.24 -1.66 15.16
CA ILE A 719 7.25 -0.57 15.05
C ILE A 719 5.84 -0.95 15.54
N ASN A 720 5.45 -2.23 15.49
CA ASN A 720 4.17 -2.70 16.02
C ASN A 720 4.19 -2.87 17.56
N LEU A 721 5.35 -2.78 18.20
CA LEU A 721 5.52 -2.81 19.66
C LEU A 721 5.65 -1.39 20.27
N GLU A 722 5.66 -0.35 19.43
CA GLU A 722 5.71 1.04 19.91
C GLU A 722 4.37 1.50 20.49
N LYS A 723 4.46 2.22 21.61
CA LYS A 723 3.41 3.10 22.13
C LYS A 723 3.07 4.14 21.06
N ARG A 724 1.78 4.34 20.82
CA ARG A 724 1.27 5.31 19.84
C ARG A 724 1.78 6.71 20.15
N ALA A 725 2.22 7.43 19.14
CA ALA A 725 2.59 8.82 19.30
C ALA A 725 1.34 9.69 19.62
N PRO A 726 1.49 10.84 20.32
CA PRO A 726 0.34 11.66 20.71
C PRO A 726 -0.58 12.01 19.54
N GLY A 727 -1.86 11.62 19.66
CA GLY A 727 -2.90 11.85 18.65
C GLY A 727 -2.80 11.01 17.37
N ALA A 728 -1.85 10.07 17.28
CA ALA A 728 -1.61 9.22 16.11
C ALA A 728 -2.13 7.79 16.33
N MET A 729 -2.34 7.03 15.25
CA MET A 729 -2.59 5.58 15.35
C MET A 729 -1.29 4.78 15.52
N VAL A 730 -0.17 5.26 14.97
CA VAL A 730 1.13 4.55 14.96
C VAL A 730 2.13 5.12 15.97
N GLY A 731 3.18 4.34 16.27
CA GLY A 731 4.32 4.77 17.09
C GLY A 731 5.21 5.84 16.43
N PRO A 732 6.14 6.46 17.20
CA PRO A 732 6.97 7.56 16.72
C PRO A 732 7.84 7.21 15.50
N THR A 733 8.36 5.98 15.39
CA THR A 733 9.25 5.58 14.28
C THR A 733 8.46 5.37 13.00
N ALA A 734 7.33 4.67 13.06
CA ALA A 734 6.42 4.54 11.92
C ALA A 734 5.89 5.91 11.47
N ARG A 735 5.49 6.77 12.41
CA ARG A 735 5.03 8.14 12.13
C ARG A 735 6.08 8.96 11.37
N CYS A 736 7.35 8.84 11.77
CA CYS A 736 8.48 9.51 11.13
C CYS A 736 8.66 9.07 9.66
N VAL A 737 8.74 7.77 9.39
CA VAL A 737 8.94 7.23 8.03
C VAL A 737 7.76 7.54 7.12
N ILE A 738 6.52 7.40 7.62
CA ILE A 738 5.31 7.77 6.87
C ILE A 738 5.32 9.26 6.53
N ALA A 739 5.67 10.14 7.48
CA ALA A 739 5.67 11.58 7.25
C ALA A 739 6.74 12.05 6.25
N ASP A 740 7.95 11.46 6.25
CA ASP A 740 8.97 11.75 5.22
C ASP A 740 8.46 11.38 3.81
N GLN A 741 7.83 10.21 3.65
CA GLN A 741 7.32 9.78 2.36
C GLN A 741 6.16 10.66 1.87
N PHE A 742 5.14 10.94 2.69
CA PHE A 742 4.05 11.83 2.28
C PHE A 742 4.49 13.28 2.10
N LEU A 743 5.54 13.75 2.78
CA LEU A 743 6.12 15.08 2.50
C LEU A 743 6.69 15.09 1.08
N ARG A 744 7.45 14.06 0.68
CA ARG A 744 8.01 13.95 -0.67
C ARG A 744 6.93 13.80 -1.74
N LEU A 745 5.89 13.00 -1.49
CA LEU A 745 4.76 12.82 -2.41
C LEU A 745 3.95 14.10 -2.64
N ARG A 746 3.90 15.03 -1.66
CA ARG A 746 3.29 16.35 -1.85
C ARG A 746 4.23 17.32 -2.57
N TYR A 747 5.43 17.51 -2.04
CA TYR A 747 6.31 18.62 -2.44
C TYR A 747 7.19 18.29 -3.66
N GLY A 748 7.42 17.00 -3.95
CA GLY A 748 8.14 16.50 -5.12
C GLY A 748 7.24 16.15 -6.32
N ASP A 749 5.94 16.47 -6.27
CA ASP A 749 4.97 16.21 -7.35
C ASP A 749 4.56 17.51 -8.06
N ARG A 750 4.96 17.64 -9.34
CA ARG A 750 4.65 18.79 -10.22
C ARG A 750 3.15 18.93 -10.52
N PHE A 751 2.40 17.84 -10.39
CA PHE A 751 0.97 17.76 -10.69
C PHE A 751 0.10 17.67 -9.42
N PHE A 752 0.65 17.90 -8.23
CA PHE A 752 -0.11 17.86 -6.98
C PHE A 752 -1.27 18.87 -6.98
N TYR A 753 -2.42 18.51 -6.43
CA TYR A 753 -3.67 19.25 -6.66
C TYR A 753 -3.65 20.72 -6.16
N ASP A 754 -2.86 21.04 -5.13
CA ASP A 754 -2.77 22.40 -4.55
C ASP A 754 -1.48 23.19 -4.90
N GLN A 755 -0.64 22.69 -5.82
CA GLN A 755 0.53 23.48 -6.25
C GLN A 755 0.20 24.69 -7.15
N ALA A 756 1.16 25.61 -7.26
CA ALA A 756 1.10 26.79 -8.12
C ALA A 756 2.25 26.82 -9.15
N GLY A 757 2.00 27.49 -10.28
CA GLY A 757 3.03 27.83 -11.27
C GLY A 757 3.39 26.70 -12.25
N GLN A 758 2.53 25.69 -12.42
CA GLN A 758 2.74 24.58 -13.37
C GLN A 758 1.57 24.50 -14.35
N ALA A 759 1.79 23.96 -15.56
CA ALA A 759 0.73 23.81 -16.56
C ALA A 759 -0.48 22.97 -16.04
N GLY A 760 -0.24 22.02 -15.15
CA GLY A 760 -1.27 21.23 -14.48
C GLY A 760 -1.95 21.90 -13.27
N SER A 761 -1.54 23.09 -12.83
CA SER A 761 -2.15 23.80 -11.71
C SER A 761 -3.65 24.06 -11.95
N PHE A 762 -4.47 23.92 -10.91
CA PHE A 762 -5.87 24.37 -10.93
C PHE A 762 -5.99 25.88 -10.71
N SER A 763 -7.11 26.47 -11.15
CA SER A 763 -7.49 27.84 -10.77
C SER A 763 -7.84 27.91 -9.27
N TRP A 764 -7.87 29.12 -8.69
CA TRP A 764 -8.28 29.29 -7.30
C TRP A 764 -9.73 28.84 -7.04
N GLN A 765 -10.64 29.09 -7.99
CA GLN A 765 -12.04 28.68 -7.90
C GLN A 765 -12.18 27.15 -7.99
N GLN A 766 -11.47 26.51 -8.93
CA GLN A 766 -11.41 25.04 -9.04
C GLN A 766 -10.85 24.41 -7.75
N LEU A 767 -9.78 24.99 -7.21
CA LEU A 767 -9.17 24.54 -5.95
C LEU A 767 -10.11 24.73 -4.75
N GLN A 768 -10.97 25.76 -4.72
CA GLN A 768 -12.01 25.92 -3.70
C GLN A 768 -13.08 24.81 -3.79
N GLN A 769 -13.42 24.32 -5.00
CA GLN A 769 -14.36 23.19 -5.15
C GLN A 769 -13.71 21.85 -4.77
N LEU A 770 -12.47 21.60 -5.19
CA LEU A 770 -11.70 20.42 -4.75
C LEU A 770 -11.55 20.36 -3.23
N ARG A 771 -11.52 21.52 -2.56
CA ARG A 771 -11.50 21.63 -1.09
C ARG A 771 -12.82 21.30 -0.38
N ARG A 772 -13.84 20.85 -1.12
CA ARG A 772 -15.10 20.30 -0.60
C ARG A 772 -15.16 18.76 -0.67
N SER A 773 -14.21 18.13 -1.38
CA SER A 773 -14.12 16.67 -1.44
C SER A 773 -13.90 16.07 -0.04
N SER A 774 -14.67 15.06 0.30
CA SER A 774 -14.57 14.31 1.56
C SER A 774 -14.89 12.85 1.29
N MET A 775 -14.42 11.93 2.15
CA MET A 775 -14.79 10.51 2.04
C MET A 775 -16.32 10.32 2.19
N ALA A 776 -16.97 11.17 2.99
CA ALA A 776 -18.43 11.21 3.11
C ALA A 776 -19.12 11.58 1.80
N ARG A 777 -18.73 12.70 1.17
CA ARG A 777 -19.27 13.16 -0.13
C ARG A 777 -19.06 12.12 -1.23
N LEU A 778 -17.86 11.56 -1.31
CA LEU A 778 -17.49 10.54 -2.29
C LEU A 778 -18.41 9.32 -2.22
N LEU A 779 -18.70 8.82 -1.02
CA LEU A 779 -19.64 7.72 -0.82
C LEU A 779 -21.08 8.12 -1.16
N CYS A 780 -21.55 9.28 -0.68
CA CYS A 780 -22.89 9.81 -0.98
C CYS A 780 -23.17 9.96 -2.49
N ASP A 781 -22.16 10.31 -3.30
CA ASP A 781 -22.34 10.49 -4.74
C ASP A 781 -22.22 9.19 -5.55
N ASN A 782 -21.67 8.11 -4.98
CA ASN A 782 -21.23 6.94 -5.76
C ASN A 782 -21.59 5.56 -5.19
N VAL A 783 -22.08 5.42 -3.94
CA VAL A 783 -22.55 4.11 -3.44
C VAL A 783 -23.86 3.69 -4.12
N GLY A 784 -24.78 4.64 -4.33
CA GLY A 784 -26.05 4.43 -5.01
C GLY A 784 -27.23 4.24 -4.05
N ALA A 785 -28.24 3.51 -4.51
CA ALA A 785 -29.55 3.42 -3.83
C ALA A 785 -29.45 2.93 -2.37
N GLY A 786 -30.16 3.62 -1.48
CA GLY A 786 -30.20 3.30 -0.05
C GLY A 786 -28.97 3.75 0.74
N PHE A 787 -28.08 4.59 0.20
CA PHE A 787 -26.95 5.20 0.91
C PHE A 787 -27.17 6.71 1.13
N ASP A 788 -28.30 7.05 1.74
CA ASP A 788 -28.80 8.43 1.78
C ASP A 788 -28.27 9.23 2.99
N SER A 789 -27.52 8.59 3.90
CA SER A 789 -26.92 9.25 5.07
C SER A 789 -25.59 8.63 5.53
N VAL A 790 -24.68 9.49 6.00
CA VAL A 790 -23.36 9.14 6.57
C VAL A 790 -22.90 10.27 7.49
N GLN A 791 -21.93 10.03 8.38
CA GLN A 791 -21.33 11.11 9.17
C GLN A 791 -20.28 11.91 8.38
N PRO A 792 -20.17 13.24 8.53
CA PRO A 792 -19.30 14.08 7.69
C PRO A 792 -17.82 13.68 7.68
N LEU A 793 -17.27 13.28 8.83
CA LEU A 793 -15.90 12.79 8.93
C LEU A 793 -15.93 11.26 8.90
N ALA A 794 -16.06 10.65 7.72
CA ALA A 794 -16.32 9.22 7.55
C ALA A 794 -15.23 8.27 8.12
N PHE A 795 -14.01 8.77 8.32
CA PHE A 795 -12.91 8.06 8.99
C PHE A 795 -13.01 8.05 10.53
N ILE A 796 -13.80 8.97 11.09
CA ILE A 796 -14.13 9.06 12.51
C ILE A 796 -15.52 8.47 12.69
N ARG A 797 -15.75 7.77 13.80
CA ARG A 797 -17.05 7.13 14.06
C ARG A 797 -18.17 8.16 14.24
N PRO A 798 -19.43 7.76 14.03
CA PRO A 798 -20.57 8.55 14.47
C PRO A 798 -20.47 8.93 15.94
N ILE A 799 -20.64 10.21 16.24
CA ILE A 799 -20.70 10.77 17.60
C ILE A 799 -21.86 11.78 17.61
N PRO A 800 -22.94 11.59 18.41
CA PRO A 800 -24.22 12.30 18.22
C PRO A 800 -24.17 13.83 18.10
N LEU A 801 -23.20 14.50 18.74
CA LEU A 801 -23.05 15.97 18.66
C LEU A 801 -21.86 16.41 17.79
N LEU A 802 -20.75 15.67 17.80
CA LEU A 802 -19.48 16.07 17.17
C LEU A 802 -19.33 15.58 15.72
N ASN A 803 -19.92 14.43 15.39
CA ASN A 803 -19.86 13.79 14.08
C ASN A 803 -21.13 12.94 13.87
N PRO A 804 -22.34 13.53 13.92
CA PRO A 804 -23.58 12.77 13.72
C PRO A 804 -23.65 12.21 12.30
N VAL A 805 -24.35 11.08 12.13
CA VAL A 805 -24.85 10.69 10.80
C VAL A 805 -25.85 11.75 10.34
N VAL A 806 -25.69 12.25 9.12
CA VAL A 806 -26.58 13.24 8.51
C VAL A 806 -26.95 12.82 7.10
N ASP A 807 -28.05 13.37 6.59
CA ASP A 807 -28.47 13.21 5.20
C ASP A 807 -27.37 13.68 4.21
N CYS A 808 -27.25 12.96 3.09
CA CYS A 808 -26.24 13.20 2.04
C CYS A 808 -26.42 14.52 1.27
N GLN A 809 -27.51 15.28 1.46
CA GLN A 809 -27.72 16.65 0.99
C GLN A 809 -27.36 17.71 2.05
N SER A 810 -27.02 17.32 3.29
CA SER A 810 -26.65 18.23 4.36
C SER A 810 -25.50 19.16 3.98
N TYR A 811 -25.57 20.43 4.38
CA TYR A 811 -24.48 21.42 4.22
C TYR A 811 -23.15 20.95 4.85
N ARG A 812 -23.20 20.00 5.81
CA ARG A 812 -22.03 19.39 6.44
C ARG A 812 -21.27 18.41 5.52
N ILE A 813 -21.87 17.97 4.41
CA ILE A 813 -21.26 17.12 3.38
C ILE A 813 -21.30 17.87 2.04
N PRO A 814 -20.58 19.00 1.92
CA PRO A 814 -20.73 19.96 0.82
C PRO A 814 -20.43 19.33 -0.55
N LYS A 815 -21.20 19.71 -1.57
CA LYS A 815 -20.98 19.25 -2.93
C LYS A 815 -19.77 19.95 -3.58
N VAL A 816 -18.92 19.16 -4.23
CA VAL A 816 -17.92 19.63 -5.19
C VAL A 816 -18.69 20.13 -6.41
N ASP A 817 -18.67 21.44 -6.65
CA ASP A 817 -19.34 21.97 -7.84
C ASP A 817 -18.47 21.78 -9.07
N LEU A 818 -18.89 20.86 -9.93
CA LEU A 818 -18.22 20.55 -11.20
C LEU A 818 -18.50 21.62 -12.29
N SER A 819 -19.31 22.64 -12.00
CA SER A 819 -19.58 23.75 -12.93
C SER A 819 -18.36 24.59 -13.32
N ILE A 820 -17.30 24.52 -12.50
CA ILE A 820 -16.13 25.40 -12.46
C ILE A 820 -14.93 24.86 -13.28
N PHE A 821 -15.08 23.74 -14.00
CA PHE A 821 -14.00 22.97 -14.64
C PHE A 821 -14.07 22.96 -16.17
#